data_AF-A0A2E5PLR8-F1
#
_entry.id   AF-A0A2E5PLR8-F1
#
_cell.length_a   1.000
_cell.length_b   1.000
_cell.length_c   1.000
_cell.angle_alpha   90.00
_cell.angle_beta   90.00
_cell.angle_gamma   90.00
#
_symmetry.space_group_name_H-M   'P 1'
#
loop_
_entity.id
_entity.type
_entity.pdbx_description
1 polymer ?
#
loop_
_entity_poly.entity_id
_entity_poly.type
_entity_poly.pdbx_seq_one_letter_code
_entity_poly.pdbx_strand_id
1 'polypeptide(L)'
;MGLETFAFASPWILTTLLVLPILWKFLRITPPAPQRIRFPAVRLLLDLRSKEETPDTSPLWMIILRLLAATLLIVALAHPLFNPIAPLSGNGPLILVIDDGWAAARDWPARQDAIDRAIDQADRYGRNIVLLPTAPGPRGSAAAFTGLLGPSQARSIAAAIKPKAWRTNRLAALDTIKDVKFSGTPSVLWLSDGLDHNDAKNVTERLRRTGKLTVFTPNKLPHAIAPPKFGIDQFTLSVRRASILGESTAQVRATGSDGRLIAREAVHFKDRASTASATLDLPLELRNAITRLEIEGEKTAASVALLDTRWRRRPVGLVSETPLDNEPSLLSELYYIERALKPYSEIRRGTVNKLVADALAVIIVPDSAPLKLSDRDRLSAWATKGGLVLRFAGPRLAQNVDDILVPVPLRRGIRALGGAMLWSKPAHLAPFKRGSPFFNLNLPDNVTITRQVLAEPSPDLGEKSWARLTDGTPLVTARKTGEGWIVLVHTTSNAAWSNLPLSGLFVEMLERIVSTSRGVTGSGKGDRPLPPITLLNGYGHAVEPGPATEAINSGDFGSVTVTPKTPPGLYGDSSSRRALNLGPQVVGFQPIIRLPDGVSHQSYVPAAEFDLKPWLLFATLVLFMIDAVATLIMRGLLPQLSPGSTIACLSIASLMLSATDGDAQFFDEDFALKASLETRLAYVITGDPTVDDTSLQGLVGLSRILNKRTAIETATPIGINIDTDPLSLFPLLYWPVTKTQQRASSETNGRLNRFMGSGGTILFDLLDGSNGNGAAILRRLTQGLDIPPLTPVPPTHVLTKAFYLMQSFPGRWADGRVWVERPGVRANDGVSSIVVGANNWAAAWAVDDQGRHLFATVPGGERQREMAYRFGVNLTMYALTGNYKSDQVHVPSILERLGN
;
A
#
# COMPACT_ATOMS: atom_id res chain seq x y z
N MET A 1 -8.39 -36.57 8.65
CA MET A 1 -9.79 -36.46 8.20
C MET A 1 -10.64 -36.48 9.45
N GLY A 2 -11.10 -35.31 9.90
CA GLY A 2 -12.05 -35.23 11.01
C GLY A 2 -13.40 -35.72 10.51
N LEU A 3 -14.11 -36.50 11.33
CA LEU A 3 -15.50 -36.88 11.07
C LEU A 3 -16.31 -35.59 10.90
N GLU A 4 -16.91 -35.40 9.73
CA GLU A 4 -17.84 -34.30 9.48
C GLU A 4 -19.04 -34.49 10.42
N THR A 5 -19.32 -33.50 11.26
CA THR A 5 -20.39 -33.56 12.26
C THR A 5 -21.62 -32.82 11.74
N PHE A 6 -22.80 -33.39 11.97
CA PHE A 6 -24.08 -32.84 11.54
C PHE A 6 -24.96 -32.57 12.76
N ALA A 7 -25.54 -31.38 12.88
CA ALA A 7 -26.42 -31.02 13.98
C ALA A 7 -27.58 -30.11 13.53
N PHE A 8 -28.65 -30.06 14.34
CA PHE A 8 -29.77 -29.13 14.16
C PHE A 8 -29.72 -28.06 15.25
N ALA A 9 -29.85 -26.79 14.89
CA ALA A 9 -29.91 -25.72 15.89
C ALA A 9 -31.22 -25.75 16.71
N SER A 10 -32.32 -26.20 16.09
CA SER A 10 -33.65 -26.28 16.70
C SER A 10 -34.27 -27.68 16.53
N PRO A 11 -33.70 -28.73 17.17
CA PRO A 11 -34.08 -30.12 16.93
C PRO A 11 -35.54 -30.44 17.27
N TRP A 12 -36.16 -29.68 18.18
CA TRP A 12 -37.56 -29.86 18.59
C TRP A 12 -38.55 -29.69 17.43
N ILE A 13 -38.23 -28.90 16.42
CA ILE A 13 -39.07 -28.69 15.23
C ILE A 13 -39.25 -30.00 14.43
N LEU A 14 -38.28 -30.92 14.49
CA LEU A 14 -38.39 -32.23 13.82
C LEU A 14 -39.57 -33.06 14.35
N THR A 15 -40.05 -32.80 15.56
CA THR A 15 -41.26 -33.46 16.09
C THR A 15 -42.50 -33.18 15.25
N THR A 16 -42.54 -32.07 14.51
CA THR A 16 -43.63 -31.73 13.57
C THR A 16 -43.75 -32.76 12.43
N LEU A 17 -42.71 -33.55 12.13
CA LEU A 17 -42.79 -34.65 11.17
C LEU A 17 -43.86 -35.69 11.54
N LEU A 18 -44.19 -35.84 12.84
CA LEU A 18 -45.25 -36.75 13.30
C LEU A 18 -46.65 -36.34 12.83
N VAL A 19 -46.84 -35.10 12.35
CA VAL A 19 -48.12 -34.60 11.84
C VAL A 19 -48.33 -34.96 10.35
N LEU A 20 -47.27 -35.32 9.62
CA LEU A 20 -47.35 -35.67 8.19
C LEU A 20 -48.39 -36.75 7.83
N PRO A 21 -48.60 -37.83 8.61
CA PRO A 21 -49.63 -38.82 8.31
C PRO A 21 -51.06 -38.27 8.38
N ILE A 22 -51.30 -37.28 9.26
CA ILE A 22 -52.58 -36.58 9.35
C ILE A 22 -52.78 -35.70 8.11
N LEU A 23 -51.73 -35.00 7.70
CA LEU A 23 -51.72 -34.17 6.49
C LEU A 23 -51.99 -35.01 5.23
N TRP A 24 -51.40 -36.20 5.12
CA TRP A 24 -51.66 -37.17 4.05
C TRP A 24 -53.16 -37.52 3.96
N LYS A 25 -53.79 -37.79 5.12
CA LYS A 25 -55.22 -38.13 5.19
C LYS A 25 -56.11 -36.96 4.75
N PHE A 26 -55.73 -35.73 5.09
CA PHE A 26 -56.46 -34.52 4.70
C PHE A 26 -56.32 -34.20 3.21
N LEU A 27 -55.11 -34.37 2.64
CA LEU A 27 -54.81 -34.10 1.23
C LEU A 27 -55.48 -35.09 0.26
N ARG A 28 -55.89 -36.27 0.74
CA ARG A 28 -56.60 -37.27 -0.06
C ARG A 28 -58.09 -36.94 -0.27
N ILE A 29 -58.63 -35.95 0.45
CA ILE A 29 -60.06 -35.62 0.49
C ILE A 29 -60.27 -34.24 -0.17
N THR A 30 -60.54 -34.17 -1.47
CA THR A 30 -61.13 -32.94 -2.07
C THR A 30 -61.70 -33.20 -3.48
N PRO A 31 -63.03 -33.29 -3.66
CA PRO A 31 -63.66 -33.01 -4.95
C PRO A 31 -64.14 -31.53 -5.01
N PRO A 32 -64.07 -30.85 -6.16
CA PRO A 32 -64.84 -29.63 -6.38
C PRO A 32 -66.33 -29.95 -6.58
N ALA A 33 -67.23 -29.07 -6.13
CA ALA A 33 -68.66 -29.24 -6.34
C ALA A 33 -69.03 -29.05 -7.83
N PRO A 34 -69.89 -29.90 -8.41
CA PRO A 34 -70.29 -29.79 -9.81
C PRO A 34 -71.06 -28.47 -10.05
N GLN A 35 -70.64 -27.70 -11.06
CA GLN A 35 -71.40 -26.53 -11.51
C GLN A 35 -72.57 -26.97 -12.39
N ARG A 36 -73.80 -26.61 -11.98
CA ARG A 36 -75.01 -26.86 -12.78
C ARG A 36 -75.19 -25.73 -13.81
N ILE A 37 -75.00 -26.04 -15.09
CA ILE A 37 -75.34 -25.15 -16.20
C ILE A 37 -76.76 -25.49 -16.67
N ARG A 38 -77.66 -24.49 -16.73
CA ARG A 38 -79.02 -24.70 -17.27
C ARG A 38 -78.98 -24.66 -18.80
N PHE A 39 -79.13 -25.83 -19.41
CA PHE A 39 -79.16 -25.99 -20.87
C PHE A 39 -80.62 -26.24 -21.34
N PRO A 40 -81.21 -25.36 -22.18
CA PRO A 40 -82.58 -25.57 -22.66
C PRO A 40 -82.63 -26.41 -23.96
N ALA A 41 -83.50 -27.43 -23.92
CA ALA A 41 -84.20 -28.10 -25.04
C ALA A 41 -83.46 -29.13 -25.92
N VAL A 42 -83.33 -30.36 -25.38
CA VAL A 42 -83.96 -31.63 -25.83
C VAL A 42 -83.71 -32.17 -27.27
N ARG A 43 -83.08 -31.47 -28.22
CA ARG A 43 -82.96 -31.97 -29.61
C ARG A 43 -81.69 -32.78 -29.96
N LEU A 44 -80.75 -32.93 -29.03
CA LEU A 44 -79.44 -33.58 -29.27
C LEU A 44 -79.17 -34.85 -28.42
N LEU A 45 -80.17 -35.32 -27.67
CA LEU A 45 -80.02 -36.40 -26.68
C LEU A 45 -80.14 -37.83 -27.24
N LEU A 46 -80.19 -38.03 -28.56
CA LEU A 46 -80.35 -39.36 -29.15
C LEU A 46 -79.04 -40.07 -29.53
N ASP A 47 -77.87 -39.46 -29.33
CA ASP A 47 -76.58 -40.11 -29.67
C ASP A 47 -75.45 -39.94 -28.64
N LEU A 48 -75.78 -39.54 -27.41
CA LEU A 48 -74.78 -39.34 -26.36
C LEU A 48 -74.67 -40.58 -25.47
N ARG A 49 -73.62 -41.39 -25.71
CA ARG A 49 -73.13 -42.37 -24.73
C ARG A 49 -72.71 -41.61 -23.47
N SER A 50 -73.43 -41.81 -22.38
CA SER A 50 -73.06 -41.34 -21.05
C SER A 50 -71.79 -42.07 -20.60
N LYS A 51 -70.65 -41.37 -20.58
CA LYS A 51 -69.45 -41.81 -19.87
C LYS A 51 -69.60 -41.32 -18.44
N GLU A 52 -69.76 -42.24 -17.49
CA GLU A 52 -69.68 -41.91 -16.06
C GLU A 52 -68.27 -41.39 -15.76
N GLU A 53 -68.15 -40.10 -15.41
CA GLU A 53 -66.94 -39.56 -14.80
C GLU A 53 -67.08 -39.70 -13.28
N THR A 54 -66.45 -40.74 -12.72
CA THR A 54 -66.24 -40.87 -11.28
C THR A 54 -65.28 -39.78 -10.78
N PRO A 55 -65.49 -39.25 -9.56
CA PRO A 55 -64.63 -38.22 -8.98
C PRO A 55 -63.22 -38.77 -8.75
N ASP A 56 -62.24 -38.19 -9.45
CA ASP A 56 -60.85 -38.64 -9.40
C ASP A 56 -60.20 -38.12 -8.11
N THR A 57 -59.70 -39.03 -7.27
CA THR A 57 -58.91 -38.67 -6.08
C THR A 57 -57.61 -38.00 -6.50
N SER A 58 -57.08 -37.08 -5.67
CA SER A 58 -55.73 -36.51 -5.89
C SER A 58 -54.72 -37.61 -6.22
N PRO A 59 -53.97 -37.53 -7.34
CA PRO A 59 -53.00 -38.54 -7.71
C PRO A 59 -51.96 -38.75 -6.61
N LEU A 60 -51.57 -40.01 -6.37
CA LEU A 60 -50.61 -40.37 -5.31
C LEU A 60 -49.30 -39.56 -5.40
N TRP A 61 -48.82 -39.28 -6.60
CA TRP A 61 -47.58 -38.53 -6.81
C TRP A 61 -47.67 -37.07 -6.32
N MET A 62 -48.84 -36.41 -6.41
CA MET A 62 -49.06 -35.07 -5.88
C MET A 62 -49.02 -35.06 -4.35
N ILE A 63 -49.60 -36.09 -3.74
CA ILE A 63 -49.57 -36.23 -2.28
C ILE A 63 -48.13 -36.46 -1.79
N ILE A 64 -47.36 -37.31 -2.49
CA ILE A 64 -45.94 -37.54 -2.19
C ILE A 64 -45.15 -36.22 -2.31
N LEU A 65 -45.39 -35.45 -3.37
CA LEU A 65 -44.71 -34.17 -3.59
C LEU A 65 -45.01 -33.15 -2.48
N ARG A 66 -46.27 -33.03 -2.06
CA ARG A 66 -46.68 -32.16 -0.93
C ARG A 66 -46.07 -32.58 0.40
N LEU A 67 -46.03 -33.89 0.67
CA LEU A 67 -45.39 -34.42 1.89
C LEU A 67 -43.87 -34.19 1.87
N LEU A 68 -43.22 -34.33 0.71
CA LEU A 68 -41.80 -34.03 0.54
C LEU A 68 -41.51 -32.55 0.80
N ALA A 69 -42.32 -31.65 0.20
CA ALA A 69 -42.19 -30.21 0.43
C ALA A 69 -42.38 -29.85 1.92
N ALA A 70 -43.41 -30.40 2.56
CA ALA A 70 -43.63 -30.20 4.00
C ALA A 70 -42.47 -30.75 4.85
N THR A 71 -41.90 -31.89 4.48
CA THR A 71 -40.74 -32.48 5.16
C THR A 71 -39.52 -31.59 5.04
N LEU A 72 -39.18 -31.12 3.83
CA LEU A 72 -38.06 -30.20 3.61
C LEU A 72 -38.25 -28.89 4.35
N LEU A 73 -39.48 -28.35 4.40
CA LEU A 73 -39.78 -27.14 5.17
C LEU A 73 -39.52 -27.35 6.67
N ILE A 74 -40.00 -28.46 7.24
CA ILE A 74 -39.80 -28.79 8.65
C ILE A 74 -38.30 -28.95 8.96
N VAL A 75 -37.56 -29.65 8.09
CA VAL A 75 -36.11 -29.85 8.24
C VAL A 75 -35.36 -28.52 8.08
N ALA A 76 -35.75 -27.65 7.15
CA ALA A 76 -35.18 -26.31 6.98
C ALA A 76 -35.38 -25.44 8.22
N LEU A 77 -36.59 -25.48 8.80
CA LEU A 77 -36.92 -24.75 10.03
C LEU A 77 -36.18 -25.29 11.26
N ALA A 78 -35.88 -26.59 11.29
CA ALA A 78 -35.00 -27.19 12.31
C ALA A 78 -33.53 -26.71 12.22
N HIS A 79 -33.18 -26.01 11.13
CA HIS A 79 -31.91 -25.32 10.87
C HIS A 79 -30.70 -26.27 10.96
N PRO A 80 -30.50 -27.13 9.93
CA PRO A 80 -29.41 -28.10 9.90
C PRO A 80 -28.08 -27.44 9.55
N LEU A 81 -27.04 -27.82 10.29
CA LEU A 81 -25.69 -27.28 10.22
C LEU A 81 -24.68 -28.42 9.99
N PHE A 82 -23.81 -28.24 9.01
CA PHE A 82 -22.61 -29.06 8.82
C PHE A 82 -21.41 -28.42 9.53
N ASN A 83 -20.63 -29.24 10.24
CA ASN A 83 -19.50 -28.84 11.08
C ASN A 83 -19.85 -27.70 12.06
N PRO A 84 -20.87 -27.90 12.93
CA PRO A 84 -21.35 -26.87 13.85
C PRO A 84 -20.25 -26.39 14.80
N ILE A 85 -20.12 -25.07 14.93
CA ILE A 85 -19.26 -24.44 15.93
C ILE A 85 -19.96 -24.48 17.29
N ALA A 86 -19.20 -24.59 18.38
CA ALA A 86 -19.76 -24.60 19.73
C ALA A 86 -20.64 -23.34 19.98
N PRO A 87 -21.87 -23.51 20.53
CA PRO A 87 -22.78 -22.40 20.78
C PRO A 87 -22.17 -21.36 21.74
N LEU A 88 -22.48 -20.08 21.53
CA LEU A 88 -22.09 -19.01 22.47
C LEU A 88 -22.63 -19.34 23.85
N SER A 89 -21.74 -19.46 24.82
CA SER A 89 -22.14 -19.76 26.19
C SER A 89 -22.76 -18.54 26.87
N GLY A 90 -23.69 -18.78 27.81
CA GLY A 90 -24.35 -17.72 28.59
C GLY A 90 -25.54 -17.07 27.87
N ASN A 91 -26.28 -16.23 28.60
CA ASN A 91 -27.53 -15.60 28.17
C ASN A 91 -27.45 -14.07 28.04
N GLY A 92 -26.28 -13.46 28.29
CA GLY A 92 -26.06 -12.01 28.20
C GLY A 92 -25.59 -11.53 26.83
N PRO A 93 -24.96 -10.36 26.70
CA PRO A 93 -24.37 -9.90 25.43
C PRO A 93 -23.09 -10.67 25.06
N LEU A 94 -22.65 -10.54 23.81
CA LEU A 94 -21.36 -11.00 23.31
C LEU A 94 -20.33 -9.87 23.40
N ILE A 95 -19.18 -10.10 24.02
CA ILE A 95 -18.08 -9.13 24.11
C ILE A 95 -16.93 -9.65 23.25
N LEU A 96 -16.61 -8.91 22.19
CA LEU A 96 -15.48 -9.18 21.31
C LEU A 96 -14.31 -8.28 21.69
N VAL A 97 -13.30 -8.87 22.33
CA VAL A 97 -12.03 -8.19 22.66
C VAL A 97 -11.06 -8.44 21.51
N ILE A 98 -10.66 -7.39 20.80
CA ILE A 98 -9.95 -7.49 19.54
C ILE A 98 -8.54 -6.93 19.72
N ASP A 99 -7.54 -7.80 19.69
CA ASP A 99 -6.16 -7.35 19.49
C ASP A 99 -6.02 -6.78 18.07
N ASP A 100 -5.88 -5.47 17.95
CA ASP A 100 -5.75 -4.70 16.69
C ASP A 100 -4.42 -3.93 16.60
N GLY A 101 -3.41 -4.33 17.37
CA GLY A 101 -2.05 -3.79 17.27
C GLY A 101 -1.25 -4.35 16.10
N TRP A 102 0.02 -3.97 16.02
CA TRP A 102 0.91 -4.34 14.91
C TRP A 102 1.03 -5.85 14.68
N ALA A 103 0.97 -6.65 15.75
CA ALA A 103 1.14 -8.09 15.71
C ALA A 103 -0.07 -8.80 15.07
N ALA A 104 -1.27 -8.21 15.18
CA ALA A 104 -2.50 -8.76 14.64
C ALA A 104 -2.59 -8.65 13.10
N ALA A 105 -1.77 -7.80 12.47
CA ALA A 105 -1.86 -7.51 11.04
C ALA A 105 -1.58 -8.72 10.14
N ARG A 106 -0.73 -9.66 10.58
CA ARG A 106 -0.37 -10.87 9.83
C ARG A 106 -1.60 -11.73 9.50
N ASP A 107 -2.42 -12.01 10.51
CA ASP A 107 -3.56 -12.93 10.45
C ASP A 107 -4.90 -12.16 10.48
N TRP A 108 -4.88 -10.89 10.03
CA TRP A 108 -6.06 -10.02 10.07
C TRP A 108 -7.27 -10.59 9.31
N PRO A 109 -7.12 -11.17 8.09
CA PRO A 109 -8.26 -11.77 7.39
C PRO A 109 -8.96 -12.87 8.20
N ALA A 110 -8.18 -13.81 8.75
CA ALA A 110 -8.73 -14.91 9.55
C ALA A 110 -9.39 -14.41 10.85
N ARG A 111 -8.90 -13.31 11.41
CA ARG A 111 -9.51 -12.63 12.56
C ARG A 111 -10.82 -11.95 12.18
N GLN A 112 -10.88 -11.29 11.01
CA GLN A 112 -12.10 -10.70 10.50
C GLN A 112 -13.18 -11.78 10.30
N ASP A 113 -12.82 -12.92 9.71
CA ASP A 113 -13.72 -14.07 9.55
C ASP A 113 -14.22 -14.62 10.90
N ALA A 114 -13.37 -14.61 11.94
CA ALA A 114 -13.78 -14.99 13.28
C ALA A 114 -14.73 -13.97 13.93
N ILE A 115 -14.54 -12.68 13.68
CA ILE A 115 -15.45 -11.60 14.12
C ILE A 115 -16.81 -11.77 13.43
N ASP A 116 -16.83 -11.92 12.10
CA ASP A 116 -18.05 -12.04 11.33
C ASP A 116 -18.87 -13.27 11.75
N ARG A 117 -18.22 -14.42 11.94
CA ARG A 117 -18.88 -15.63 12.46
C ARG A 117 -19.44 -15.45 13.87
N ALA A 118 -18.71 -14.77 14.75
CA ALA A 118 -19.19 -14.51 16.09
C ALA A 118 -20.41 -13.56 16.08
N ILE A 119 -20.43 -12.59 15.15
CA ILE A 119 -21.58 -11.69 14.93
C ILE A 119 -22.78 -12.48 14.40
N ASP A 120 -22.60 -13.36 13.41
CA ASP A 120 -23.67 -14.23 12.90
C ASP A 120 -24.24 -15.14 13.98
N GLN A 121 -23.38 -15.66 14.86
CA GLN A 121 -23.82 -16.46 15.99
C GLN A 121 -24.61 -15.64 17.01
N ALA A 122 -24.21 -14.41 17.29
CA ALA A 122 -24.98 -13.52 18.16
C ALA A 122 -26.32 -13.12 17.54
N ASP A 123 -26.38 -12.90 16.22
CA ASP A 123 -27.59 -12.57 15.47
C ASP A 123 -28.64 -13.68 15.56
N ARG A 124 -28.21 -14.95 15.38
CA ARG A 124 -29.09 -16.13 15.53
C ARG A 124 -29.82 -16.21 16.87
N TYR A 125 -29.21 -15.70 17.94
CA TYR A 125 -29.79 -15.69 19.29
C TYR A 125 -30.30 -14.32 19.72
N GLY A 126 -30.34 -13.33 18.82
CA GLY A 126 -30.78 -11.96 19.13
C GLY A 126 -29.95 -11.28 20.23
N ARG A 127 -28.65 -11.58 20.31
CA ARG A 127 -27.76 -11.07 21.37
C ARG A 127 -27.10 -9.76 20.93
N ASN A 128 -27.08 -8.78 21.83
CA ASN A 128 -26.31 -7.56 21.63
C ASN A 128 -24.80 -7.84 21.69
N ILE A 129 -24.02 -7.02 20.99
CA ILE A 129 -22.57 -7.19 20.80
C ILE A 129 -21.85 -5.94 21.31
N VAL A 130 -20.73 -6.16 21.98
CA VAL A 130 -19.78 -5.12 22.38
C VAL A 130 -18.48 -5.36 21.64
N LEU A 131 -17.98 -4.36 20.92
CA LEU A 131 -16.67 -4.40 20.30
C LEU A 131 -15.68 -3.63 21.19
N LEU A 132 -14.57 -4.28 21.52
CA LEU A 132 -13.51 -3.71 22.32
C LEU A 132 -12.15 -3.92 21.63
N PRO A 133 -11.76 -3.04 20.69
CA PRO A 133 -10.37 -3.00 20.21
C PRO A 133 -9.43 -2.71 21.39
N THR A 134 -8.17 -3.09 21.29
CA THR A 134 -7.22 -2.98 22.41
C THR A 134 -6.08 -2.02 22.12
N ALA A 135 -5.82 -1.66 20.86
CA ALA A 135 -4.86 -0.63 20.50
C ALA A 135 -5.39 0.76 20.89
N PRO A 136 -4.56 1.63 21.48
CA PRO A 136 -4.95 3.00 21.78
C PRO A 136 -5.41 3.77 20.53
N GLY A 137 -6.41 4.62 20.69
CA GLY A 137 -6.96 5.45 19.62
C GLY A 137 -6.09 6.66 19.27
N PRO A 138 -6.50 7.47 18.26
CA PRO A 138 -5.85 8.73 17.95
C PRO A 138 -5.71 9.62 19.19
N ARG A 139 -4.59 10.35 19.32
CA ARG A 139 -4.21 11.15 20.51
C ARG A 139 -3.93 10.35 21.79
N GLY A 140 -3.88 9.02 21.74
CA GLY A 140 -3.56 8.18 22.89
C GLY A 140 -4.74 7.98 23.85
N SER A 141 -5.97 8.22 23.40
CA SER A 141 -7.15 7.85 24.18
C SER A 141 -7.23 6.33 24.38
N ALA A 142 -7.89 5.91 25.46
CA ALA A 142 -8.28 4.51 25.62
C ALA A 142 -9.06 4.05 24.38
N ALA A 143 -9.01 2.75 24.09
CA ALA A 143 -9.72 2.18 22.96
C ALA A 143 -11.22 2.49 23.04
N ALA A 144 -11.85 2.76 21.89
CA ALA A 144 -13.25 3.18 21.85
C ALA A 144 -14.17 2.00 22.24
N PHE A 145 -14.76 2.06 23.43
CA PHE A 145 -15.89 1.21 23.80
C PHE A 145 -17.11 1.60 22.97
N THR A 146 -17.64 0.68 22.18
CA THR A 146 -18.75 0.96 21.25
C THR A 146 -20.13 0.95 21.88
N GLY A 147 -20.25 0.56 23.16
CA GLY A 147 -21.55 0.29 23.78
C GLY A 147 -22.16 -1.05 23.35
N LEU A 148 -23.42 -1.27 23.73
CA LEU A 148 -24.23 -2.41 23.29
C LEU A 148 -24.79 -2.13 21.90
N LEU A 149 -24.36 -2.92 20.92
CA LEU A 149 -24.74 -2.79 19.52
C LEU A 149 -25.66 -3.94 19.11
N GLY A 150 -26.56 -3.68 18.16
CA GLY A 150 -27.22 -4.75 17.40
C GLY A 150 -26.24 -5.41 16.41
N PRO A 151 -26.50 -6.65 15.96
CA PRO A 151 -25.59 -7.40 15.09
C PRO A 151 -25.21 -6.68 13.79
N SER A 152 -26.15 -6.03 13.10
CA SER A 152 -25.89 -5.29 11.87
C SER A 152 -24.98 -4.07 12.07
N GLN A 153 -25.18 -3.32 13.16
CA GLN A 153 -24.35 -2.18 13.52
C GLN A 153 -22.94 -2.64 13.95
N ALA A 154 -22.85 -3.72 14.70
CA ALA A 154 -21.58 -4.33 15.07
C ALA A 154 -20.79 -4.78 13.84
N ARG A 155 -21.43 -5.38 12.84
CA ARG A 155 -20.79 -5.78 11.58
C ARG A 155 -20.17 -4.59 10.85
N SER A 156 -20.92 -3.50 10.72
CA SER A 156 -20.43 -2.27 10.04
C SER A 156 -19.22 -1.68 10.77
N ILE A 157 -19.26 -1.57 12.11
CA ILE A 157 -18.13 -1.04 12.89
C ILE A 157 -16.94 -1.99 12.84
N ALA A 158 -17.16 -3.30 12.98
CA ALA A 158 -16.11 -4.32 12.92
C ALA A 158 -15.37 -4.29 11.58
N ALA A 159 -16.07 -4.13 10.45
CA ALA A 159 -15.48 -4.01 9.13
C ALA A 159 -14.57 -2.78 8.97
N ALA A 160 -14.78 -1.73 9.77
CA ALA A 160 -13.95 -0.53 9.77
C ALA A 160 -12.69 -0.64 10.65
N ILE A 161 -12.61 -1.64 11.54
CA ILE A 161 -11.42 -1.86 12.39
C ILE A 161 -10.27 -2.32 11.50
N LYS A 162 -9.10 -1.72 11.71
CA LYS A 162 -7.87 -2.05 10.97
C LYS A 162 -6.69 -2.15 11.94
N PRO A 163 -5.70 -3.04 11.67
CA PRO A 163 -4.50 -3.13 12.47
C PRO A 163 -3.77 -1.79 12.57
N LYS A 164 -3.27 -1.49 13.76
CA LYS A 164 -2.49 -0.29 14.06
C LYS A 164 -0.99 -0.59 14.01
N ALA A 165 -0.19 0.43 13.73
CA ALA A 165 1.27 0.29 13.64
C ALA A 165 1.99 0.32 15.01
N TRP A 166 1.24 0.30 16.11
CA TRP A 166 1.73 0.36 17.48
C TRP A 166 1.16 -0.80 18.31
N ARG A 167 1.60 -0.90 19.56
CA ARG A 167 1.24 -1.99 20.48
C ARG A 167 -0.20 -1.87 21.00
N THR A 168 -0.79 -3.01 21.37
CA THR A 168 -2.03 -3.06 22.13
C THR A 168 -1.83 -2.57 23.56
N ASN A 169 -2.90 -2.08 24.19
CA ASN A 169 -2.98 -1.82 25.62
C ASN A 169 -4.27 -2.46 26.17
N ARG A 170 -4.20 -3.79 26.37
CA ARG A 170 -5.35 -4.61 26.74
C ARG A 170 -5.96 -4.16 28.06
N LEU A 171 -5.13 -3.88 29.08
CA LEU A 171 -5.61 -3.45 30.39
C LEU A 171 -6.38 -2.11 30.33
N ALA A 172 -5.87 -1.12 29.59
CA ALA A 172 -6.57 0.15 29.42
C ALA A 172 -7.90 -0.02 28.65
N ALA A 173 -7.98 -0.95 27.71
CA ALA A 173 -9.24 -1.29 27.05
C ALA A 173 -10.21 -1.97 28.02
N LEU A 174 -9.76 -2.90 28.87
CA LEU A 174 -10.63 -3.50 29.88
C LEU A 174 -11.13 -2.51 30.93
N ASP A 175 -10.35 -1.48 31.24
CA ASP A 175 -10.76 -0.42 32.17
C ASP A 175 -11.96 0.39 31.65
N THR A 176 -12.22 0.43 30.33
CA THR A 176 -13.39 1.14 29.77
C THR A 176 -14.70 0.40 30.01
N ILE A 177 -14.65 -0.91 30.27
CA ILE A 177 -15.84 -1.75 30.50
C ILE A 177 -16.01 -2.19 31.95
N LYS A 178 -15.09 -1.80 32.85
CA LYS A 178 -15.05 -2.28 34.24
C LYS A 178 -16.32 -1.96 35.04
N ASP A 179 -16.95 -0.82 34.77
CA ASP A 179 -18.12 -0.31 35.50
C ASP A 179 -19.44 -0.61 34.75
N VAL A 180 -19.37 -1.28 33.59
CA VAL A 180 -20.54 -1.61 32.77
C VAL A 180 -21.23 -2.86 33.33
N LYS A 181 -22.50 -2.72 33.71
CA LYS A 181 -23.34 -3.85 34.13
C LYS A 181 -24.07 -4.44 32.92
N PHE A 182 -23.87 -5.73 32.68
CA PHE A 182 -24.55 -6.46 31.61
C PHE A 182 -25.74 -7.25 32.16
N SER A 183 -26.82 -7.32 31.39
CA SER A 183 -27.96 -8.20 31.68
C SER A 183 -27.58 -9.65 31.35
N GLY A 184 -27.68 -10.55 32.34
CA GLY A 184 -27.27 -11.95 32.19
C GLY A 184 -25.76 -12.16 32.20
N THR A 185 -25.31 -13.39 31.94
CA THR A 185 -23.87 -13.73 31.90
C THR A 185 -23.32 -13.50 30.48
N PRO A 186 -22.40 -12.54 30.27
CA PRO A 186 -21.80 -12.29 28.96
C PRO A 186 -20.99 -13.49 28.44
N SER A 187 -20.96 -13.63 27.11
CA SER A 187 -19.96 -14.46 26.43
C SER A 187 -18.80 -13.55 26.02
N VAL A 188 -17.57 -13.92 26.35
CA VAL A 188 -16.38 -13.11 26.07
C VAL A 188 -15.50 -13.88 25.09
N LEU A 189 -15.30 -13.33 23.89
CA LEU A 189 -14.33 -13.84 22.93
C LEU A 189 -13.15 -12.88 22.87
N TRP A 190 -11.98 -13.36 23.28
CA TRP A 190 -10.74 -12.62 23.13
C TRP A 190 -10.02 -13.11 21.88
N LEU A 191 -10.07 -12.28 20.85
CA LEU A 191 -9.33 -12.44 19.63
C LEU A 191 -7.92 -11.91 19.91
N SER A 192 -7.00 -12.79 20.31
CA SER A 192 -5.63 -12.44 20.68
C SER A 192 -4.68 -12.46 19.48
N ASP A 193 -3.66 -11.59 19.47
CA ASP A 193 -2.51 -11.64 18.55
C ASP A 193 -1.49 -12.75 18.88
N GLY A 194 -1.72 -13.51 19.97
CA GLY A 194 -0.90 -14.64 20.39
C GLY A 194 0.38 -14.25 21.13
N LEU A 195 0.66 -12.95 21.31
CA LEU A 195 1.81 -12.45 22.04
C LEU A 195 1.44 -12.08 23.49
N ASP A 196 2.27 -12.49 24.44
CA ASP A 196 2.22 -12.03 25.81
C ASP A 196 3.00 -10.73 25.95
N HIS A 197 2.30 -9.67 26.36
CA HIS A 197 2.88 -8.36 26.64
C HIS A 197 3.20 -8.18 28.14
N ASN A 198 3.41 -9.30 28.86
CA ASN A 198 3.46 -9.40 30.33
C ASN A 198 2.14 -9.04 31.00
N ASP A 199 1.03 -9.14 30.28
CA ASP A 199 -0.32 -8.79 30.74
C ASP A 199 -1.32 -9.94 30.58
N ALA A 200 -0.95 -11.03 29.89
CA ALA A 200 -1.89 -12.09 29.52
C ALA A 200 -2.62 -12.70 30.72
N LYS A 201 -1.92 -12.94 31.84
CA LYS A 201 -2.52 -13.47 33.07
C LYS A 201 -3.59 -12.53 33.64
N ASN A 202 -3.26 -11.26 33.79
CA ASN A 202 -4.17 -10.24 34.35
C ASN A 202 -5.38 -9.99 33.44
N VAL A 203 -5.15 -9.94 32.13
CA VAL A 203 -6.22 -9.81 31.11
C VAL A 203 -7.16 -11.00 31.18
N THR A 204 -6.62 -12.22 31.20
CA THR A 204 -7.41 -13.46 31.25
C THR A 204 -8.25 -13.55 32.53
N GLU A 205 -7.68 -13.21 33.68
CA GLU A 205 -8.41 -13.20 34.96
C GLU A 205 -9.53 -12.16 34.98
N ARG A 206 -9.29 -10.95 34.46
CA ARG A 206 -10.32 -9.90 34.36
C ARG A 206 -11.45 -10.32 33.43
N LEU A 207 -11.13 -10.83 32.24
CA LEU A 207 -12.12 -11.27 31.26
C LEU A 207 -12.96 -12.45 31.77
N ARG A 208 -12.35 -13.38 32.51
CA ARG A 208 -13.07 -14.50 33.16
C ARG A 208 -14.05 -14.03 34.24
N ARG A 209 -13.77 -12.90 34.91
CA ARG A 209 -14.71 -12.28 35.86
C ARG A 209 -15.87 -11.58 35.15
N THR A 210 -15.63 -11.08 33.94
CA THR A 210 -16.68 -10.44 33.12
C THR A 210 -17.67 -11.46 32.56
N GLY A 211 -17.22 -12.64 32.15
CA GLY A 211 -18.08 -13.68 31.58
C GLY A 211 -17.35 -14.98 31.22
N LYS A 212 -18.03 -15.86 30.49
CA LYS A 212 -17.42 -17.11 30.00
C LYS A 212 -16.45 -16.80 28.86
N LEU A 213 -15.16 -17.03 29.11
CA LEU A 213 -14.06 -16.65 28.22
C LEU A 213 -13.67 -17.76 27.24
N THR A 214 -13.59 -17.40 25.96
CA THR A 214 -12.92 -18.16 24.91
C THR A 214 -11.81 -17.30 24.30
N VAL A 215 -10.61 -17.87 24.14
CA VAL A 215 -9.45 -17.15 23.59
C VAL A 215 -9.07 -17.75 22.24
N PHE A 216 -8.97 -16.89 21.23
CA PHE A 216 -8.47 -17.24 19.90
C PHE A 216 -7.01 -16.81 19.77
N THR A 217 -6.14 -17.73 19.38
CA THR A 217 -4.73 -17.43 19.09
C THR A 217 -4.35 -17.86 17.67
N PRO A 218 -3.43 -17.15 17.00
CA PRO A 218 -2.91 -17.56 15.69
C PRO A 218 -2.00 -18.79 15.82
N ASN A 219 -1.90 -19.55 14.73
CA ASN A 219 -0.99 -20.71 14.64
C ASN A 219 0.47 -20.31 14.38
N LYS A 220 0.70 -19.14 13.78
CA LYS A 220 2.02 -18.60 13.46
C LYS A 220 2.14 -17.19 14.06
N LEU A 221 3.23 -16.92 14.76
CA LEU A 221 3.46 -15.62 15.38
C LEU A 221 4.28 -14.70 14.47
N PRO A 222 4.10 -13.37 14.53
CA PRO A 222 4.84 -12.45 13.69
C PRO A 222 6.31 -12.32 14.11
N HIS A 223 7.17 -11.98 13.15
CA HIS A 223 8.56 -11.62 13.39
C HIS A 223 8.73 -10.10 13.48
N ALA A 224 9.87 -9.67 14.02
CA ALA A 224 10.28 -8.27 14.04
C ALA A 224 11.71 -8.11 13.50
N ILE A 225 11.94 -7.07 12.70
CA ILE A 225 13.27 -6.75 12.16
C ILE A 225 13.78 -5.44 12.75
N ALA A 226 15.05 -5.43 13.17
CA ALA A 226 15.72 -4.20 13.57
C ALA A 226 16.51 -3.61 12.39
N PRO A 227 16.73 -2.28 12.34
CA PRO A 227 17.70 -1.71 11.44
C PRO A 227 19.08 -2.40 11.61
N PRO A 228 19.82 -2.52 10.51
CA PRO A 228 21.06 -3.26 10.46
C PRO A 228 22.15 -2.54 11.25
N LYS A 229 23.07 -3.32 11.83
CA LYS A 229 24.31 -2.80 12.42
C LYS A 229 25.41 -2.77 11.36
N PHE A 230 26.18 -1.67 11.32
CA PHE A 230 27.33 -1.56 10.41
C PHE A 230 28.59 -2.15 11.03
N GLY A 231 29.20 -3.10 10.33
CA GLY A 231 30.61 -3.44 10.47
C GLY A 231 31.48 -2.71 9.43
N ILE A 232 32.79 -2.90 9.48
CA ILE A 232 33.77 -2.31 8.52
C ILE A 232 33.40 -2.72 7.09
N ASP A 233 33.09 -4.01 6.86
CA ASP A 233 32.75 -4.54 5.53
C ASP A 233 31.34 -5.15 5.44
N GLN A 234 30.70 -5.48 6.58
CA GLN A 234 29.45 -6.26 6.58
C GLN A 234 28.25 -5.47 7.11
N PHE A 235 27.06 -5.84 6.61
CA PHE A 235 25.77 -5.31 7.03
C PHE A 235 25.01 -6.42 7.77
N THR A 236 24.91 -6.32 9.10
CA THR A 236 24.30 -7.39 9.90
C THR A 236 22.81 -7.12 10.09
N LEU A 237 21.99 -7.96 9.45
CA LEU A 237 20.54 -8.04 9.64
C LEU A 237 20.24 -8.74 10.96
N SER A 238 19.23 -8.28 11.70
CA SER A 238 18.78 -8.92 12.93
C SER A 238 17.27 -9.07 12.91
N VAL A 239 16.81 -10.32 12.98
CA VAL A 239 15.39 -10.68 13.01
C VAL A 239 15.09 -11.39 14.33
N ARG A 240 13.92 -11.12 14.89
CA ARG A 240 13.42 -11.68 16.15
C ARG A 240 12.14 -12.45 15.92
N ARG A 241 11.95 -13.53 16.67
CA ARG A 241 10.73 -14.35 16.68
C ARG A 241 10.23 -14.54 18.11
N ALA A 242 8.90 -14.65 18.26
CA ALA A 242 8.27 -14.95 19.54
C ALA A 242 8.43 -16.43 19.92
N SER A 243 8.04 -17.34 19.01
CA SER A 243 8.16 -18.77 19.23
C SER A 243 9.60 -19.22 19.05
N ILE A 244 10.21 -19.74 20.11
CA ILE A 244 11.59 -20.26 20.08
C ILE A 244 11.65 -21.76 19.75
N LEU A 245 10.52 -22.41 19.49
CA LEU A 245 10.46 -23.85 19.24
C LEU A 245 10.75 -24.16 17.77
N GLY A 246 11.70 -25.08 17.55
CA GLY A 246 12.05 -25.58 16.24
C GLY A 246 12.95 -24.64 15.44
N GLU A 247 13.51 -25.16 14.35
CA GLU A 247 14.26 -24.37 13.38
C GLU A 247 13.30 -23.69 12.40
N SER A 248 13.60 -22.45 12.03
CA SER A 248 12.81 -21.72 11.04
C SER A 248 13.68 -20.77 10.24
N THR A 249 13.26 -20.42 9.03
CA THR A 249 13.97 -19.45 8.19
C THR A 249 13.04 -18.29 7.86
N ALA A 250 13.53 -17.06 8.04
CA ALA A 250 12.86 -15.85 7.58
C ALA A 250 13.62 -15.28 6.39
N GLN A 251 12.91 -14.92 5.32
CA GLN A 251 13.52 -14.25 4.16
C GLN A 251 13.43 -12.75 4.35
N VAL A 252 14.55 -12.04 4.24
CA VAL A 252 14.60 -10.57 4.35
C VAL A 252 14.92 -9.99 2.99
N ARG A 253 14.10 -9.03 2.54
CA ARG A 253 14.28 -8.29 1.29
C ARG A 253 14.74 -6.87 1.59
N ALA A 254 15.74 -6.41 0.86
CA ALA A 254 16.23 -5.05 0.89
C ALA A 254 15.80 -4.32 -0.39
N THR A 255 15.12 -3.19 -0.26
CA THR A 255 14.57 -2.43 -1.38
C THR A 255 15.07 -0.99 -1.41
N GLY A 256 15.20 -0.43 -2.61
CA GLY A 256 15.54 0.96 -2.86
C GLY A 256 14.35 1.91 -2.69
N SER A 257 14.61 3.21 -2.87
CA SER A 257 13.58 4.26 -2.78
C SER A 257 12.53 4.20 -3.89
N ASP A 258 12.88 3.55 -5.01
CA ASP A 258 12.04 3.27 -6.18
C ASP A 258 11.26 1.94 -6.03
N GLY A 259 11.38 1.25 -4.88
CA GLY A 259 10.76 -0.06 -4.66
C GLY A 259 11.53 -1.22 -5.30
N ARG A 260 12.63 -0.96 -6.01
CA ARG A 260 13.44 -2.00 -6.66
C ARG A 260 14.06 -2.92 -5.61
N LEU A 261 14.00 -4.23 -5.86
CA LEU A 261 14.71 -5.23 -5.06
C LEU A 261 16.22 -5.07 -5.27
N ILE A 262 16.96 -4.82 -4.19
CA ILE A 262 18.42 -4.70 -4.20
C ILE A 262 19.05 -6.02 -3.78
N ALA A 263 18.53 -6.65 -2.73
CA ALA A 263 19.02 -7.93 -2.24
C ALA A 263 17.94 -8.71 -1.48
N ARG A 264 18.17 -10.01 -1.31
CA ARG A 264 17.33 -10.94 -0.56
C ARG A 264 18.22 -11.91 0.19
N GLU A 265 18.03 -12.05 1.49
CA GLU A 265 18.91 -12.84 2.37
C GLU A 265 18.08 -13.71 3.32
N ALA A 266 18.52 -14.95 3.50
CA ALA A 266 17.88 -15.89 4.42
C ALA A 266 18.45 -15.74 5.84
N VAL A 267 17.58 -15.58 6.83
CA VAL A 267 17.93 -15.51 8.24
C VAL A 267 17.47 -16.79 8.92
N HIS A 268 18.43 -17.62 9.32
CA HIS A 268 18.17 -18.94 9.91
C HIS A 268 18.10 -18.87 11.43
N PHE A 269 16.97 -19.28 11.99
CA PHE A 269 16.77 -19.46 13.42
C PHE A 269 17.09 -20.90 13.83
N LYS A 270 18.03 -21.03 14.76
CA LYS A 270 18.29 -22.30 15.46
C LYS A 270 17.19 -22.58 16.49
N ASP A 271 17.02 -23.85 16.84
CA ASP A 271 16.13 -24.23 17.94
C ASP A 271 16.49 -23.47 19.24
N ARG A 272 15.46 -23.04 19.98
CA ARG A 272 15.54 -22.21 21.19
C ARG A 272 16.16 -20.81 21.03
N ALA A 273 16.48 -20.36 19.81
CA ALA A 273 16.93 -18.99 19.57
C ALA A 273 15.75 -18.04 19.31
N SER A 274 15.69 -16.91 20.03
CA SER A 274 14.69 -15.84 19.81
C SER A 274 15.16 -14.76 18.83
N THR A 275 16.46 -14.71 18.54
CA THR A 275 17.07 -13.78 17.60
C THR A 275 17.99 -14.54 16.66
N ALA A 276 17.96 -14.18 15.38
CA ALA A 276 18.87 -14.67 14.36
C ALA A 276 19.45 -13.49 13.58
N SER A 277 20.64 -13.69 13.03
CA SER A 277 21.35 -12.68 12.26
C SER A 277 21.89 -13.26 10.98
N ALA A 278 21.92 -12.44 9.93
CA ALA A 278 22.57 -12.75 8.67
C ALA A 278 23.41 -11.56 8.21
N THR A 279 24.48 -11.84 7.48
CA THR A 279 25.37 -10.81 6.94
C THR A 279 25.06 -10.62 5.47
N LEU A 280 24.73 -9.38 5.10
CA LEU A 280 24.48 -9.01 3.72
C LEU A 280 25.77 -8.39 3.15
N ASP A 281 26.39 -9.08 2.21
CA ASP A 281 27.59 -8.60 1.51
C ASP A 281 27.18 -7.89 0.22
N LEU A 282 27.32 -6.57 0.20
CA LEU A 282 26.94 -5.73 -0.93
C LEU A 282 27.95 -4.62 -1.16
N PRO A 283 28.25 -4.29 -2.44
CA PRO A 283 28.94 -3.07 -2.82
C PRO A 283 28.29 -1.83 -2.18
N LEU A 284 29.10 -0.81 -1.88
CA LEU A 284 28.62 0.33 -1.12
C LEU A 284 27.52 1.11 -1.84
N GLU A 285 27.57 1.20 -3.17
CA GLU A 285 26.54 1.88 -3.97
C GLU A 285 25.17 1.23 -3.78
N LEU A 286 25.12 -0.12 -3.85
CA LEU A 286 23.90 -0.88 -3.60
C LEU A 286 23.45 -0.76 -2.15
N ARG A 287 24.39 -0.76 -1.20
CA ARG A 287 24.11 -0.56 0.23
C ARG A 287 23.48 0.80 0.51
N ASN A 288 24.06 1.87 -0.03
CA ASN A 288 23.57 3.24 0.13
C ASN A 288 22.23 3.47 -0.58
N ALA A 289 21.90 2.64 -1.57
CA ALA A 289 20.61 2.65 -2.25
C ALA A 289 19.48 2.01 -1.42
N ILE A 290 19.78 1.16 -0.42
CA ILE A 290 18.75 0.54 0.43
C ILE A 290 18.08 1.61 1.29
N THR A 291 16.75 1.67 1.22
CA THR A 291 15.93 2.55 2.06
C THR A 291 14.96 1.79 2.96
N ARG A 292 14.71 0.52 2.66
CA ARG A 292 13.75 -0.31 3.39
C ARG A 292 14.21 -1.77 3.43
N LEU A 293 14.07 -2.39 4.60
CA LEU A 293 14.21 -3.81 4.82
C LEU A 293 12.85 -4.37 5.23
N GLU A 294 12.49 -5.54 4.72
CA GLU A 294 11.21 -6.19 4.99
C GLU A 294 11.38 -7.70 5.12
N ILE A 295 10.66 -8.32 6.05
CA ILE A 295 10.53 -9.78 6.13
C ILE A 295 9.44 -10.21 5.14
N GLU A 296 9.81 -11.06 4.20
CA GLU A 296 8.93 -11.48 3.14
C GLU A 296 7.80 -12.39 3.64
N GLY A 297 6.59 -12.15 3.11
CA GLY A 297 5.39 -12.88 3.51
C GLY A 297 4.81 -12.42 4.86
N GLU A 298 5.39 -11.40 5.49
CA GLU A 298 4.88 -10.82 6.73
C GLU A 298 4.43 -9.38 6.50
N LYS A 299 3.12 -9.13 6.66
CA LYS A 299 2.53 -7.81 6.49
C LYS A 299 2.29 -7.16 7.85
N THR A 300 3.37 -6.74 8.52
CA THR A 300 3.29 -6.05 9.82
C THR A 300 4.23 -4.85 9.91
N ALA A 301 3.87 -3.86 10.73
CA ALA A 301 4.75 -2.70 10.97
C ALA A 301 6.12 -3.09 11.58
N ALA A 302 6.20 -4.18 12.37
CA ALA A 302 7.46 -4.63 12.97
C ALA A 302 8.33 -5.46 12.01
N SER A 303 7.74 -6.03 10.96
CA SER A 303 8.46 -6.74 9.90
C SER A 303 9.16 -5.82 8.90
N VAL A 304 9.05 -4.49 9.09
CA VAL A 304 9.66 -3.47 8.25
C VAL A 304 10.65 -2.62 9.06
N ALA A 305 11.85 -2.40 8.51
CA ALA A 305 12.81 -1.43 9.01
C ALA A 305 13.15 -0.41 7.92
N LEU A 306 12.79 0.85 8.16
CA LEU A 306 13.15 2.00 7.33
C LEU A 306 14.57 2.46 7.65
N LEU A 307 15.35 2.75 6.61
CA LEU A 307 16.72 3.25 6.73
C LEU A 307 16.75 4.75 6.40
N ASP A 308 17.45 5.51 7.23
CA ASP A 308 17.67 6.95 7.06
C ASP A 308 19.12 7.31 6.69
N THR A 309 19.42 8.62 6.65
CA THR A 309 20.73 9.15 6.25
C THR A 309 21.90 8.74 7.15
N ARG A 310 21.67 8.33 8.41
CA ARG A 310 22.69 7.77 9.30
C ARG A 310 23.23 6.44 8.80
N TRP A 311 22.43 5.74 8.02
CA TRP A 311 22.75 4.44 7.44
C TRP A 311 23.42 4.53 6.05
N ARG A 312 23.79 5.74 5.59
CA ARG A 312 24.54 5.95 4.34
C ARG A 312 25.98 6.38 4.64
N ARG A 313 26.99 5.63 4.18
CA ARG A 313 28.39 6.09 4.27
C ARG A 313 28.63 7.22 3.28
N ARG A 314 29.33 8.27 3.70
CA ARG A 314 29.66 9.41 2.84
C ARG A 314 31.00 9.18 2.16
N PRO A 315 31.08 9.26 0.82
CA PRO A 315 32.34 9.10 0.11
C PRO A 315 33.18 10.38 0.25
N VAL A 316 34.46 10.19 0.59
CA VAL A 316 35.46 11.25 0.81
C VAL A 316 36.59 11.06 -0.19
N GLY A 317 36.90 12.11 -0.93
CA GLY A 317 38.05 12.18 -1.82
C GLY A 317 39.29 12.69 -1.10
N LEU A 318 40.42 12.02 -1.28
CA LEU A 318 41.74 12.48 -0.84
C LEU A 318 42.56 12.85 -2.07
N VAL A 319 42.91 14.14 -2.20
CA VAL A 319 43.72 14.60 -3.34
C VAL A 319 45.12 14.02 -3.24
N SER A 320 45.54 13.32 -4.30
CA SER A 320 46.90 12.79 -4.48
C SER A 320 47.30 12.85 -5.96
N GLU A 321 48.52 13.28 -6.25
CA GLU A 321 49.10 13.31 -7.61
C GLU A 321 49.77 11.98 -7.99
N THR A 322 50.28 11.21 -7.01
CA THR A 322 51.03 9.97 -7.26
C THR A 322 50.25 8.74 -6.79
N PRO A 323 49.94 7.77 -7.67
CA PRO A 323 49.27 6.51 -7.27
C PRO A 323 50.13 5.58 -6.39
N LEU A 324 51.45 5.84 -6.30
CA LEU A 324 52.46 4.94 -5.73
C LEU A 324 52.89 5.25 -4.28
N ASP A 325 52.29 6.24 -3.62
CA ASP A 325 52.49 6.50 -2.16
C ASP A 325 51.71 5.47 -1.30
N ASN A 326 51.96 4.18 -1.56
CA ASN A 326 51.34 3.04 -0.89
C ASN A 326 52.08 2.61 0.39
N GLU A 327 53.25 3.18 0.69
CA GLU A 327 53.91 2.92 1.97
C GLU A 327 53.38 3.85 3.08
N PRO A 328 52.89 3.30 4.21
CA PRO A 328 52.46 4.10 5.35
C PRO A 328 53.67 4.75 6.03
N SER A 329 54.12 5.88 5.49
CA SER A 329 55.05 6.76 6.19
C SER A 329 54.27 7.53 7.25
N LEU A 330 54.72 7.48 8.51
CA LEU A 330 54.21 8.34 9.59
C LEU A 330 54.44 9.83 9.30
N LEU A 331 55.23 10.17 8.27
CA LEU A 331 55.39 11.54 7.80
C LEU A 331 54.32 11.94 6.78
N SER A 332 53.56 11.00 6.24
CA SER A 332 52.50 11.27 5.27
C SER A 332 51.32 11.96 5.93
N GLU A 333 50.91 13.08 5.34
CA GLU A 333 49.70 13.82 5.69
C GLU A 333 48.43 12.99 5.44
N LEU A 334 48.39 12.24 4.33
CA LEU A 334 47.23 11.42 3.96
C LEU A 334 47.03 10.22 4.89
N TYR A 335 48.10 9.67 5.48
CA TYR A 335 48.03 8.50 6.35
C TYR A 335 47.08 8.69 7.54
N TYR A 336 47.20 9.82 8.23
CA TYR A 336 46.36 10.12 9.41
C TYR A 336 44.90 10.39 9.05
N ILE A 337 44.66 11.13 7.97
CA ILE A 337 43.31 11.40 7.47
C ILE A 337 42.62 10.09 7.10
N GLU A 338 43.31 9.21 6.36
CA GLU A 338 42.76 7.94 5.94
C GLU A 338 42.47 7.04 7.13
N ARG A 339 43.41 6.90 8.06
CA ARG A 339 43.24 6.07 9.26
C ARG A 339 42.06 6.54 10.11
N ALA A 340 41.86 7.85 10.23
CA ALA A 340 40.77 8.44 10.99
C ALA A 340 39.40 8.21 10.32
N LEU A 341 39.32 8.29 8.99
CA LEU A 341 38.05 8.22 8.26
C LEU A 341 37.65 6.81 7.80
N LYS A 342 38.60 5.89 7.63
CA LYS A 342 38.38 4.55 7.07
C LYS A 342 37.25 3.74 7.76
N PRO A 343 37.04 3.83 9.08
CA PRO A 343 35.92 3.12 9.73
C PRO A 343 34.53 3.69 9.38
N TYR A 344 34.46 4.94 8.95
CA TYR A 344 33.20 5.72 8.88
C TYR A 344 32.85 6.20 7.46
N SER A 345 33.82 6.28 6.56
CA SER A 345 33.68 6.84 5.21
C SER A 345 34.34 5.96 4.16
N GLU A 346 33.81 5.99 2.94
CA GLU A 346 34.52 5.44 1.79
C GLU A 346 35.59 6.43 1.35
N ILE A 347 36.81 5.96 1.11
CA ILE A 347 37.94 6.83 0.82
C ILE A 347 38.40 6.57 -0.60
N ARG A 348 38.43 7.62 -1.43
CA ARG A 348 38.93 7.57 -2.80
C ARG A 348 40.13 8.48 -2.96
N ARG A 349 41.26 7.92 -3.38
CA ARG A 349 42.46 8.69 -3.71
C ARG A 349 42.48 9.03 -5.20
N GLY A 350 42.89 10.24 -5.55
CA GLY A 350 43.10 10.59 -6.96
C GLY A 350 43.37 12.07 -7.20
N THR A 351 43.62 12.40 -8.47
CA THR A 351 43.76 13.79 -8.93
C THR A 351 42.45 14.56 -8.77
N VAL A 352 42.52 15.88 -8.67
CA VAL A 352 41.35 16.76 -8.56
C VAL A 352 40.33 16.52 -9.67
N ASN A 353 40.79 16.36 -10.93
CA ASN A 353 39.90 16.10 -12.07
C ASN A 353 39.07 14.82 -11.90
N LYS A 354 39.68 13.75 -11.40
CA LYS A 354 38.98 12.48 -11.15
C LYS A 354 38.00 12.62 -9.98
N LEU A 355 38.44 13.22 -8.88
CA LEU A 355 37.62 13.33 -7.67
C LEU A 355 36.41 14.27 -7.84
N VAL A 356 36.55 15.35 -8.60
CA VAL A 356 35.44 16.27 -8.90
C VAL A 356 34.40 15.64 -9.83
N ALA A 357 34.81 14.67 -10.67
CA ALA A 357 33.89 13.91 -11.52
C ALA A 357 33.12 12.82 -10.75
N ASP A 358 33.66 12.35 -9.64
CA ASP A 358 33.03 11.36 -8.76
C ASP A 358 31.93 11.99 -7.87
N ALA A 359 30.95 11.20 -7.48
CA ALA A 359 29.87 11.61 -6.57
C ALA A 359 30.33 11.65 -5.09
N LEU A 360 31.25 12.57 -4.78
CA LEU A 360 31.83 12.75 -3.44
C LEU A 360 31.05 13.74 -2.58
N ALA A 361 31.11 13.57 -1.26
CA ALA A 361 30.55 14.53 -0.30
C ALA A 361 31.61 15.53 0.20
N VAL A 362 32.84 15.08 0.38
CA VAL A 362 33.97 15.89 0.85
C VAL A 362 35.18 15.62 -0.03
N ILE A 363 35.93 16.67 -0.36
CA ILE A 363 37.28 16.55 -0.92
C ILE A 363 38.27 17.14 0.08
N ILE A 364 39.24 16.34 0.51
CA ILE A 364 40.29 16.73 1.44
C ILE A 364 41.59 16.97 0.67
N VAL A 365 42.18 18.14 0.91
CA VAL A 365 43.41 18.61 0.30
C VAL A 365 44.49 18.77 1.39
N PRO A 366 45.48 17.86 1.48
CA PRO A 366 46.64 18.07 2.34
C PRO A 366 47.56 19.16 1.77
N ASP A 367 48.43 19.77 2.59
CA ASP A 367 49.36 20.80 2.08
C ASP A 367 50.42 20.19 1.14
N SER A 368 50.81 18.94 1.39
CA SER A 368 51.70 18.15 0.54
C SER A 368 51.21 17.95 -0.91
N ALA A 369 49.91 18.07 -1.20
CA ALA A 369 49.38 17.96 -2.56
C ALA A 369 49.52 19.31 -3.31
N PRO A 370 50.35 19.40 -4.38
CA PRO A 370 50.43 20.63 -5.16
C PRO A 370 49.12 20.85 -5.93
N LEU A 371 48.60 22.09 -5.90
CA LEU A 371 47.41 22.47 -6.64
C LEU A 371 47.76 23.42 -7.79
N LYS A 372 47.37 23.08 -9.01
CA LYS A 372 47.43 24.00 -10.16
C LYS A 372 46.30 25.02 -10.05
N LEU A 373 46.43 26.16 -10.72
CA LEU A 373 45.37 27.18 -10.79
C LEU A 373 44.04 26.58 -11.26
N SER A 374 44.06 25.75 -12.30
CA SER A 374 42.87 25.05 -12.82
C SER A 374 42.21 24.12 -11.80
N ASP A 375 42.99 23.51 -10.90
CA ASP A 375 42.46 22.59 -9.88
C ASP A 375 41.76 23.38 -8.78
N ARG A 376 42.30 24.54 -8.41
CA ARG A 376 41.68 25.46 -7.45
C ARG A 376 40.31 25.92 -7.95
N ASP A 377 40.24 26.33 -9.22
CA ASP A 377 38.98 26.79 -9.84
C ASP A 377 37.93 25.67 -9.88
N ARG A 378 38.34 24.45 -10.22
CA ARG A 378 37.46 23.27 -10.23
C ARG A 378 36.93 22.93 -8.84
N LEU A 379 37.80 22.92 -7.82
CA LEU A 379 37.39 22.66 -6.43
C LEU A 379 36.47 23.77 -5.91
N SER A 380 36.73 25.02 -6.25
CA SER A 380 35.88 26.15 -5.87
C SER A 380 34.49 26.04 -6.52
N ALA A 381 34.44 25.79 -7.83
CA ALA A 381 33.17 25.59 -8.55
C ALA A 381 32.39 24.36 -8.07
N TRP A 382 33.09 23.27 -7.74
CA TRP A 382 32.50 22.07 -7.14
C TRP A 382 31.92 22.36 -5.75
N ALA A 383 32.63 23.12 -4.92
CA ALA A 383 32.13 23.55 -3.62
C ALA A 383 30.88 24.43 -3.74
N THR A 384 30.83 25.36 -4.70
CA THR A 384 29.64 26.20 -4.96
C THR A 384 28.39 25.36 -5.26
N LYS A 385 28.55 24.19 -5.88
CA LYS A 385 27.46 23.23 -6.19
C LYS A 385 27.08 22.30 -5.01
N GLY A 386 27.54 22.60 -3.79
CA GLY A 386 27.17 21.87 -2.58
C GLY A 386 28.23 20.92 -2.02
N GLY A 387 29.43 20.88 -2.60
CA GLY A 387 30.56 20.11 -2.06
C GLY A 387 31.23 20.78 -0.86
N LEU A 388 31.87 20.00 0.02
CA LEU A 388 32.74 20.52 1.08
C LEU A 388 34.21 20.25 0.75
N VAL A 389 34.99 21.32 0.64
CA VAL A 389 36.45 21.25 0.46
C VAL A 389 37.11 21.50 1.82
N LEU A 390 37.83 20.49 2.32
CA LEU A 390 38.61 20.59 3.55
C LEU A 390 40.09 20.68 3.19
N ARG A 391 40.74 21.77 3.56
CA ARG A 391 42.17 21.99 3.33
C ARG A 391 42.94 21.98 4.64
N PHE A 392 44.11 21.37 4.63
CA PHE A 392 45.09 21.50 5.71
C PHE A 392 46.18 22.49 5.32
N ALA A 393 46.63 23.29 6.28
CA ALA A 393 47.73 24.21 6.10
C ALA A 393 49.07 23.52 6.31
N GLY A 394 50.12 24.06 5.72
CA GLY A 394 51.48 23.59 5.90
C GLY A 394 52.49 24.56 5.31
N PRO A 395 53.76 24.13 5.13
CA PRO A 395 54.83 24.98 4.62
C PRO A 395 54.51 25.64 3.27
N ARG A 396 53.77 24.96 2.36
CA ARG A 396 53.47 25.49 1.03
C ARG A 396 52.43 26.60 1.08
N LEU A 397 51.32 26.40 1.80
CA LEU A 397 50.32 27.44 2.01
C LEU A 397 50.90 28.64 2.78
N ALA A 398 51.83 28.43 3.70
CA ALA A 398 52.47 29.52 4.46
C ALA A 398 53.32 30.46 3.57
N GLN A 399 53.89 29.93 2.48
CA GLN A 399 54.65 30.70 1.49
C GLN A 399 53.73 31.37 0.46
N ASN A 400 52.64 30.70 0.08
CA ASN A 400 51.68 31.17 -0.92
C ASN A 400 50.27 31.29 -0.31
N VAL A 401 50.08 32.36 0.46
CA VAL A 401 48.83 32.63 1.19
C VAL A 401 47.68 33.12 0.32
N ASP A 402 47.98 33.60 -0.89
CA ASP A 402 47.00 34.07 -1.88
C ASP A 402 46.37 32.88 -2.62
N ASP A 403 45.33 32.28 -2.04
CA ASP A 403 44.65 31.10 -2.58
C ASP A 403 43.13 31.19 -2.40
N ILE A 404 42.35 30.93 -3.46
CA ILE A 404 40.89 31.04 -3.44
C ILE A 404 40.20 30.00 -2.54
N LEU A 405 40.90 28.91 -2.18
CA LEU A 405 40.43 27.84 -1.31
C LEU A 405 40.73 28.11 0.17
N VAL A 406 40.89 29.37 0.57
CA VAL A 406 41.00 29.78 1.98
C VAL A 406 39.73 30.52 2.43
N PRO A 407 39.18 30.25 3.63
CA PRO A 407 37.98 30.90 4.14
C PRO A 407 38.15 32.38 4.53
N VAL A 408 39.37 32.73 4.94
CA VAL A 408 39.76 34.03 5.50
C VAL A 408 41.14 34.41 4.97
N PRO A 409 41.45 35.71 4.82
CA PRO A 409 42.81 36.15 4.47
C PRO A 409 43.83 35.63 5.48
N LEU A 410 45.03 35.28 4.99
CA LEU A 410 46.08 34.65 5.80
C LEU A 410 47.34 35.53 5.83
N ARG A 411 47.98 35.59 7.00
CA ARG A 411 49.29 36.24 7.15
C ARG A 411 50.37 35.36 6.56
N ARG A 412 51.27 35.95 5.77
CA ARG A 412 52.44 35.26 5.22
C ARG A 412 53.38 34.78 6.33
N GLY A 413 53.83 33.52 6.23
CA GLY A 413 54.76 32.90 7.17
C GLY A 413 54.11 31.93 8.17
N ILE A 414 54.95 31.35 9.04
CA ILE A 414 54.57 30.32 10.01
C ILE A 414 54.72 30.89 11.42
N ARG A 415 53.69 30.78 12.25
CA ARG A 415 53.81 31.04 13.68
C ARG A 415 54.27 29.77 14.38
N ALA A 416 55.46 29.81 14.98
CA ALA A 416 55.96 28.77 15.87
C ALA A 416 55.53 29.04 17.33
N LEU A 417 55.13 27.98 18.02
CA LEU A 417 54.58 27.93 19.38
C LEU A 417 55.33 26.83 20.13
N GLY A 418 56.33 27.19 20.93
CA GLY A 418 57.24 26.21 21.53
C GLY A 418 58.42 25.82 20.65
N GLY A 419 59.54 25.58 21.32
CA GLY A 419 60.83 25.15 20.74
C GLY A 419 61.98 25.49 21.71
N ALA A 420 63.12 24.81 21.58
CA ALA A 420 64.27 24.99 22.49
C ALA A 420 64.82 26.44 22.56
N MET A 421 64.49 27.29 21.58
CA MET A 421 64.89 28.70 21.50
C MET A 421 63.71 29.70 21.58
N LEU A 422 62.49 29.24 21.88
CA LEU A 422 61.28 30.08 21.97
C LEU A 422 60.68 30.02 23.37
N TRP A 423 60.43 31.19 23.96
CA TRP A 423 59.86 31.32 25.32
C TRP A 423 58.33 31.06 25.36
N SER A 424 57.68 30.78 24.23
CA SER A 424 56.26 30.47 24.15
C SER A 424 56.00 28.99 24.40
N LYS A 425 54.97 28.63 25.20
CA LYS A 425 54.53 27.24 25.35
C LYS A 425 53.70 26.81 24.12
N PRO A 426 53.68 25.50 23.77
CA PRO A 426 52.71 24.98 22.82
C PRO A 426 51.29 25.38 23.21
N ALA A 427 50.47 25.74 22.22
CA ALA A 427 49.12 26.22 22.48
C ALA A 427 48.13 25.04 22.60
N HIS A 428 47.14 25.18 23.46
CA HIS A 428 46.06 24.22 23.62
C HIS A 428 44.80 24.70 22.88
N LEU A 429 43.87 23.78 22.64
CA LEU A 429 42.55 24.10 22.11
C LEU A 429 41.69 24.83 23.16
N ALA A 430 41.00 25.88 22.74
CA ALA A 430 39.95 26.50 23.54
C ALA A 430 38.63 25.72 23.39
N PRO A 431 37.72 25.77 24.39
CA PRO A 431 36.40 25.16 24.29
C PRO A 431 35.65 25.56 23.03
N PHE A 432 35.01 24.58 22.37
CA PHE A 432 34.25 24.83 21.15
C PHE A 432 33.00 25.67 21.43
N LYS A 433 32.79 26.74 20.65
CA LYS A 433 31.60 27.61 20.77
C LYS A 433 30.34 26.89 20.29
N ARG A 434 29.16 27.30 20.80
CA ARG A 434 27.83 26.73 20.43
C ARG A 434 27.54 26.70 18.92
N GLY A 435 28.06 27.67 18.16
CA GLY A 435 27.89 27.75 16.71
C GLY A 435 28.77 26.81 15.90
N SER A 436 29.78 26.18 16.52
CA SER A 436 30.72 25.27 15.85
C SER A 436 30.14 23.87 15.66
N PRO A 437 30.48 23.17 14.55
CA PRO A 437 30.16 21.74 14.39
C PRO A 437 30.85 20.85 15.44
N PHE A 438 31.86 21.37 16.15
CA PHE A 438 32.61 20.66 17.19
C PHE A 438 32.03 20.85 18.61
N PHE A 439 30.89 21.53 18.75
CA PHE A 439 30.27 21.75 20.05
C PHE A 439 29.94 20.41 20.77
N ASN A 440 30.25 20.32 22.07
CA ASN A 440 30.18 19.11 22.93
C ASN A 440 31.20 18.00 22.62
N LEU A 441 32.21 18.21 21.77
CA LEU A 441 33.33 17.27 21.75
C LEU A 441 34.15 17.42 23.04
N ASN A 442 34.64 16.30 23.57
CA ASN A 442 35.50 16.31 24.74
C ASN A 442 36.88 16.82 24.34
N LEU A 443 37.37 17.87 24.98
CA LEU A 443 38.72 18.39 24.75
C LEU A 443 39.71 17.67 25.68
N PRO A 444 40.66 16.90 25.14
CA PRO A 444 41.70 16.30 25.95
C PRO A 444 42.84 17.31 26.18
N ASP A 445 43.32 17.40 27.43
CA ASP A 445 44.33 18.39 27.85
C ASP A 445 45.69 18.19 27.17
N ASN A 446 45.95 17.00 26.65
CA ASN A 446 47.23 16.63 26.04
C ASN A 446 47.39 17.07 24.58
N VAL A 447 46.35 17.66 23.96
CA VAL A 447 46.46 18.15 22.57
C VAL A 447 47.12 19.52 22.55
N THR A 448 48.20 19.61 21.78
CA THR A 448 49.07 20.78 21.64
C THR A 448 49.34 21.10 20.17
N ILE A 449 49.31 22.40 19.85
CA ILE A 449 49.65 22.94 18.54
C ILE A 449 50.97 23.69 18.66
N THR A 450 51.97 23.29 17.85
CA THR A 450 53.31 23.88 17.87
C THR A 450 53.58 24.79 16.69
N ARG A 451 52.84 24.64 15.58
CA ARG A 451 52.92 25.55 14.43
C ARG A 451 51.56 25.76 13.78
N GLN A 452 51.33 26.97 13.28
CA GLN A 452 50.12 27.31 12.53
C GLN A 452 50.36 28.43 11.51
N VAL A 453 49.53 28.47 10.46
CA VAL A 453 49.37 29.64 9.58
C VAL A 453 48.31 30.56 10.18
N LEU A 454 48.62 31.83 10.37
CA LEU A 454 47.69 32.77 11.02
C LEU A 454 46.68 33.36 10.04
N ALA A 455 45.43 33.48 10.46
CA ALA A 455 44.46 34.34 9.80
C ALA A 455 44.75 35.82 10.06
N GLU A 456 44.42 36.68 9.11
CA GLU A 456 44.38 38.12 9.33
C GLU A 456 43.16 38.49 10.20
N PRO A 457 43.31 39.37 11.20
CA PRO A 457 42.19 39.85 11.98
C PRO A 457 41.17 40.58 11.10
N SER A 458 39.92 40.13 11.13
CA SER A 458 38.79 40.78 10.46
C SER A 458 37.55 40.72 11.37
N PRO A 459 36.57 41.63 11.20
CA PRO A 459 35.36 41.66 12.03
C PRO A 459 34.55 40.35 11.98
N ASP A 460 34.55 39.66 10.84
CA ASP A 460 33.84 38.41 10.58
C ASP A 460 34.64 37.15 10.95
N LEU A 461 35.92 37.27 11.33
CA LEU A 461 36.76 36.15 11.76
C LEU A 461 36.17 35.42 12.98
N GLY A 462 35.41 36.15 13.79
CA GLY A 462 34.57 35.64 14.88
C GLY A 462 33.73 34.44 14.46
N GLU A 463 32.87 34.68 13.47
CA GLU A 463 31.83 33.80 12.96
C GLU A 463 32.38 32.69 12.06
N LYS A 464 33.45 32.99 11.31
CA LYS A 464 34.12 32.04 10.42
C LYS A 464 35.02 31.04 11.14
N SER A 465 35.18 31.13 12.45
CA SER A 465 36.07 30.24 13.23
C SER A 465 35.29 29.15 13.95
N TRP A 466 35.50 27.89 13.53
CA TRP A 466 34.91 26.71 14.15
C TRP A 466 35.72 26.23 15.37
N ALA A 467 37.03 26.43 15.38
CA ALA A 467 37.90 26.09 16.51
C ALA A 467 38.94 27.18 16.73
N ARG A 468 39.32 27.38 17.99
CA ARG A 468 40.33 28.37 18.42
C ARG A 468 41.30 27.75 19.40
N LEU A 469 42.46 28.37 19.53
CA LEU A 469 43.43 28.09 20.58
C LEU A 469 43.10 28.92 21.82
N THR A 470 43.70 28.57 22.95
CA THR A 470 43.52 29.27 24.24
C THR A 470 43.92 30.75 24.20
N ASP A 471 44.77 31.14 23.26
CA ASP A 471 45.15 32.53 23.00
C ASP A 471 44.18 33.28 22.07
N GLY A 472 43.07 32.65 21.67
CA GLY A 472 42.02 33.22 20.82
C GLY A 472 42.26 33.10 19.31
N THR A 473 43.45 32.65 18.87
CA THR A 473 43.76 32.48 17.44
C THR A 473 42.98 31.31 16.84
N PRO A 474 42.47 31.44 15.60
CA PRO A 474 41.65 30.40 14.99
C PRO A 474 42.51 29.21 14.54
N LEU A 475 42.07 27.99 14.87
CA LEU A 475 42.67 26.74 14.40
C LEU A 475 41.90 26.14 13.21
N VAL A 476 40.58 26.30 13.19
CA VAL A 476 39.74 25.85 12.07
C VAL A 476 38.86 27.02 11.65
N THR A 477 38.96 27.41 10.38
CA THR A 477 38.09 28.42 9.77
C THR A 477 37.26 27.82 8.65
N ALA A 478 36.10 28.41 8.39
CA ALA A 478 35.17 27.94 7.37
C ALA A 478 34.38 29.11 6.75
N ARG A 479 34.12 28.99 5.45
CA ARG A 479 33.31 29.93 4.67
C ARG A 479 32.34 29.16 3.80
N LYS A 480 31.07 29.54 3.84
CA LYS A 480 30.05 29.01 2.94
C LYS A 480 30.26 29.58 1.52
N THR A 481 30.23 28.73 0.51
CA THR A 481 30.31 29.11 -0.91
C THR A 481 29.18 28.44 -1.68
N GLY A 482 28.26 29.22 -2.26
CA GLY A 482 27.02 28.69 -2.83
C GLY A 482 26.27 27.79 -1.83
N GLU A 483 26.03 26.54 -2.23
CA GLU A 483 25.40 25.52 -1.38
C GLU A 483 26.39 24.74 -0.50
N GLY A 484 27.70 24.88 -0.71
CA GLY A 484 28.75 24.11 -0.03
C GLY A 484 29.68 24.93 0.85
N TRP A 485 30.84 24.38 1.16
CA TRP A 485 31.78 24.93 2.15
C TRP A 485 33.23 24.80 1.73
N ILE A 486 34.02 25.81 2.10
CA ILE A 486 35.48 25.76 2.12
C ILE A 486 35.90 25.84 3.58
N VAL A 487 36.68 24.87 4.03
CA VAL A 487 37.14 24.73 5.42
C VAL A 487 38.67 24.63 5.42
N LEU A 488 39.32 25.38 6.31
CA LEU A 488 40.77 25.35 6.48
C LEU A 488 41.12 24.98 7.92
N VAL A 489 41.95 23.95 8.07
CA VAL A 489 42.65 23.64 9.32
C VAL A 489 44.00 24.33 9.25
N HIS A 490 44.28 25.23 10.19
CA HIS A 490 45.46 26.11 10.20
C HIS A 490 46.76 25.40 10.61
N THR A 491 46.75 24.07 10.66
CA THR A 491 47.91 23.20 10.94
C THR A 491 47.93 22.00 9.99
N THR A 492 49.00 21.21 10.00
CA THR A 492 49.16 20.04 9.14
C THR A 492 48.25 18.89 9.55
N SER A 493 47.94 18.00 8.60
CA SER A 493 47.15 16.79 8.87
C SER A 493 47.95 15.63 9.49
N ASN A 494 49.28 15.76 9.58
CA ASN A 494 50.19 14.84 10.28
C ASN A 494 50.73 15.45 11.59
N ALA A 495 51.57 14.69 12.30
CA ALA A 495 52.14 15.09 13.58
C ALA A 495 53.24 16.19 13.51
N ALA A 496 53.51 16.79 12.34
CA ALA A 496 54.64 17.70 12.17
C ALA A 496 54.46 19.06 12.89
N TRP A 497 53.23 19.58 12.93
CA TRP A 497 52.92 20.90 13.50
C TRP A 497 51.98 20.84 14.72
N SER A 498 51.47 19.64 15.05
CA SER A 498 50.63 19.39 16.22
C SER A 498 50.57 17.90 16.53
N ASN A 499 50.20 17.51 17.75
CA ASN A 499 49.85 16.12 18.06
C ASN A 499 48.33 15.84 17.91
N LEU A 500 47.56 16.78 17.36
CA LEU A 500 46.12 16.63 17.15
C LEU A 500 45.80 15.36 16.32
N PRO A 501 46.48 15.06 15.20
CA PRO A 501 46.22 13.85 14.41
C PRO A 501 46.45 12.52 15.14
N LEU A 502 47.11 12.53 16.30
CA LEU A 502 47.33 11.36 17.15
C LEU A 502 46.23 11.14 18.19
N SER A 503 45.25 12.06 18.28
CA SER A 503 44.19 12.04 19.29
C SER A 503 42.87 11.51 18.74
N GLY A 504 42.03 10.95 19.64
CA GLY A 504 40.64 10.62 19.30
C GLY A 504 39.82 11.84 18.87
N LEU A 505 40.15 13.02 19.38
CA LEU A 505 39.49 14.28 19.00
C LEU A 505 39.64 14.57 17.50
N PHE A 506 40.76 14.23 16.86
CA PHE A 506 40.92 14.42 15.42
C PHE A 506 39.96 13.56 14.60
N VAL A 507 39.71 12.33 15.04
CA VAL A 507 38.72 11.43 14.44
C VAL A 507 37.33 12.04 14.55
N GLU A 508 36.95 12.47 15.76
CA GLU A 508 35.66 13.12 16.02
C GLU A 508 35.48 14.42 15.21
N MET A 509 36.53 15.26 15.10
CA MET A 509 36.48 16.48 14.31
C MET A 509 36.29 16.20 12.82
N LEU A 510 37.03 15.25 12.24
CA LEU A 510 36.87 14.86 10.84
C LEU A 510 35.47 14.27 10.58
N GLU A 511 34.95 13.44 11.48
CA GLU A 511 33.60 12.91 11.40
C GLU A 511 32.55 14.04 11.38
N ARG A 512 32.68 15.03 12.28
CA ARG A 512 31.79 16.20 12.31
C ARG A 512 31.84 16.99 11.01
N ILE A 513 33.02 17.24 10.46
CA ILE A 513 33.17 17.92 9.17
C ILE A 513 32.51 17.12 8.05
N VAL A 514 32.75 15.81 7.97
CA VAL A 514 32.13 14.96 6.94
C VAL A 514 30.61 14.95 7.08
N SER A 515 30.08 14.94 8.30
CA SER A 515 28.64 15.03 8.54
C SER A 515 28.02 16.37 8.08
N THR A 516 28.82 17.45 8.04
CA THR A 516 28.40 18.82 7.65
C THR A 516 28.18 18.97 6.13
N SER A 517 28.81 18.13 5.30
CA SER A 517 28.91 18.27 3.83
C SER A 517 27.61 18.35 3.01
N ARG A 518 26.44 18.04 3.57
CA ARG A 518 25.12 18.28 2.92
C ARG A 518 24.04 18.71 3.92
N GLY A 519 24.42 19.52 4.91
CA GLY A 519 23.45 20.07 5.86
C GLY A 519 24.10 20.90 6.96
N VAL A 520 24.18 22.21 6.74
CA VAL A 520 24.11 23.17 7.84
C VAL A 520 22.74 23.85 7.75
N THR A 521 21.76 23.29 8.45
CA THR A 521 20.88 24.14 9.23
C THR A 521 21.34 24.05 10.67
N GLY A 522 22.07 25.08 11.10
CA GLY A 522 22.17 25.52 12.49
C GLY A 522 22.55 24.48 13.53
N SER A 523 23.81 24.55 13.95
CA SER A 523 24.28 24.22 15.29
C SER A 523 23.29 24.75 16.34
N GLY A 524 22.57 23.83 16.96
CA GLY A 524 21.82 24.06 18.17
C GLY A 524 21.38 22.71 18.70
N LYS A 525 21.67 22.43 19.98
CA LYS A 525 20.72 21.69 20.83
C LYS A 525 19.44 22.55 20.92
N GLY A 526 18.77 22.72 19.79
CA GLY A 526 17.39 23.15 19.73
C GLY A 526 16.60 21.89 19.48
N ASP A 527 15.57 21.68 20.28
CA ASP A 527 14.40 20.90 19.93
C ASP A 527 13.86 21.39 18.60
N ARG A 528 14.53 21.04 17.48
CA ARG A 528 13.94 21.23 16.16
C ARG A 528 12.96 20.07 16.00
N PRO A 529 11.64 20.36 15.99
CA PRO A 529 10.65 19.34 15.70
C PRO A 529 10.87 18.86 14.27
N LEU A 530 11.06 17.56 14.11
CA LEU A 530 11.08 16.88 12.83
C LEU A 530 9.64 16.43 12.52
N PRO A 531 8.94 17.08 11.58
CA PRO A 531 7.57 16.72 11.25
C PRO A 531 7.52 15.35 10.58
N PRO A 532 6.42 14.59 10.72
CA PRO A 532 6.25 13.34 10.00
C PRO A 532 6.18 13.60 8.48
N ILE A 533 6.87 12.78 7.68
CA ILE A 533 6.83 12.82 6.20
C ILE A 533 6.02 11.64 5.67
N THR A 534 6.31 10.44 6.16
CA THR A 534 5.67 9.20 5.71
C THR A 534 5.64 8.25 6.89
N LEU A 535 4.47 7.69 7.20
CA LEU A 535 4.29 6.76 8.32
C LEU A 535 4.08 5.34 7.79
N LEU A 536 4.18 4.35 8.67
CA LEU A 536 3.78 2.98 8.40
C LEU A 536 2.40 2.72 9.03
N ASN A 537 1.51 2.06 8.29
CA ASN A 537 0.28 1.51 8.86
C ASN A 537 0.53 0.15 9.54
N GLY A 538 -0.50 -0.47 10.12
CA GLY A 538 -0.36 -1.76 10.82
C GLY A 538 0.19 -2.89 9.94
N TYR A 539 -0.04 -2.82 8.63
CA TYR A 539 0.48 -3.77 7.64
C TYR A 539 1.93 -3.50 7.20
N GLY A 540 2.55 -2.40 7.65
CA GLY A 540 3.90 -2.01 7.24
C GLY A 540 3.96 -1.29 5.89
N HIS A 541 2.83 -0.80 5.37
CA HIS A 541 2.79 0.03 4.15
C HIS A 541 2.95 1.51 4.49
N ALA A 542 3.59 2.24 3.59
CA ALA A 542 3.72 3.70 3.66
C ALA A 542 2.34 4.38 3.54
N VAL A 543 2.05 5.32 4.45
CA VAL A 543 0.85 6.15 4.46
C VAL A 543 1.20 7.59 4.80
N GLU A 544 0.34 8.52 4.39
CA GLU A 544 0.50 9.93 4.76
C GLU A 544 0.27 10.15 6.26
N PRO A 545 0.96 11.12 6.87
CA PRO A 545 0.75 11.46 8.27
C PRO A 545 -0.67 11.95 8.55
N GLY A 546 -1.34 11.36 9.55
CA GLY A 546 -2.65 11.82 10.00
C GLY A 546 -2.57 13.07 10.88
N PRO A 547 -3.69 13.81 11.07
CA PRO A 547 -3.72 15.08 11.81
C PRO A 547 -3.43 14.94 13.32
N ALA A 548 -3.45 13.72 13.86
CA ALA A 548 -3.11 13.43 15.25
C ALA A 548 -1.62 13.08 15.46
N THR A 549 -0.82 13.12 14.40
CA THR A 549 0.61 12.80 14.45
C THR A 549 1.40 14.02 14.93
N GLU A 550 2.26 13.82 15.91
CA GLU A 550 3.13 14.85 16.47
C GLU A 550 4.52 14.80 15.83
N ALA A 551 5.20 15.95 15.77
CA ALA A 551 6.59 16.04 15.37
C ALA A 551 7.50 15.51 16.49
N ILE A 552 8.64 14.93 16.11
CA ILE A 552 9.61 14.40 17.08
C ILE A 552 10.80 15.34 17.13
N ASN A 553 11.19 15.78 18.32
CA ASN A 553 12.39 16.60 18.45
C ASN A 553 13.64 15.82 18.05
N SER A 554 14.55 16.47 17.33
CA SER A 554 15.75 15.82 16.82
C SER A 554 16.62 15.13 17.89
N GLY A 555 16.62 15.64 19.13
CA GLY A 555 17.32 15.06 20.28
C GLY A 555 16.67 13.81 20.87
N ASP A 556 15.36 13.65 20.70
CA ASP A 556 14.56 12.60 21.36
C ASP A 556 14.44 11.32 20.52
N PHE A 557 14.93 11.31 19.28
CA PHE A 557 14.83 10.14 18.38
C PHE A 557 15.44 8.85 18.94
N GLY A 558 16.39 8.94 19.87
CA GLY A 558 17.00 7.78 20.51
C GLY A 558 16.14 7.13 21.60
N SER A 559 15.21 7.87 22.19
CA SER A 559 14.41 7.46 23.36
C SER A 559 12.91 7.43 23.09
N VAL A 560 12.44 8.04 21.99
CA VAL A 560 11.02 8.11 21.65
C VAL A 560 10.42 6.73 21.41
N THR A 561 9.26 6.47 22.01
CA THR A 561 8.52 5.22 21.83
C THR A 561 7.50 5.35 20.70
N VAL A 562 7.21 4.23 20.03
CA VAL A 562 6.18 4.17 19.00
C VAL A 562 4.81 4.19 19.66
N THR A 563 4.02 5.22 19.35
CA THR A 563 2.67 5.44 19.91
C THR A 563 1.72 5.93 18.83
N PRO A 564 0.41 6.11 19.09
CA PRO A 564 -0.51 6.75 18.12
C PRO A 564 -0.09 8.18 17.75
N LYS A 565 0.58 8.89 18.66
CA LYS A 565 1.08 10.26 18.43
C LYS A 565 2.38 10.27 17.63
N THR A 566 3.20 9.24 17.82
CA THR A 566 4.50 9.04 17.16
C THR A 566 4.57 7.67 16.48
N PRO A 567 3.79 7.41 15.41
CA PRO A 567 3.81 6.13 14.72
C PRO A 567 5.16 5.85 14.05
N PRO A 568 5.48 4.59 13.70
CA PRO A 568 6.72 4.30 13.00
C PRO A 568 6.70 4.92 11.60
N GLY A 569 7.83 5.46 11.13
CA GLY A 569 7.87 6.25 9.89
C GLY A 569 9.16 7.04 9.67
N LEU A 570 9.17 7.85 8.62
CA LEU A 570 10.18 8.87 8.31
C LEU A 570 9.71 10.25 8.77
N TYR A 571 10.58 10.96 9.46
CA TYR A 571 10.38 12.28 10.02
C TYR A 571 11.49 13.23 9.60
N GLY A 572 11.17 14.52 9.42
CA GLY A 572 12.11 15.60 9.13
C GLY A 572 11.79 16.32 7.82
N ASP A 573 12.82 16.68 7.06
CA ASP A 573 12.68 17.41 5.79
C ASP A 573 13.54 16.80 4.67
N SER A 574 13.63 17.49 3.52
CA SER A 574 14.44 17.04 2.38
C SER A 574 15.93 16.92 2.68
N SER A 575 16.43 17.64 3.69
CA SER A 575 17.85 17.70 4.07
C SER A 575 18.20 16.79 5.25
N SER A 576 17.23 16.50 6.13
CA SER A 576 17.44 15.66 7.32
C SER A 576 16.23 14.75 7.54
N ARG A 577 16.31 13.51 7.03
CA ARG A 577 15.34 12.44 7.31
C ARG A 577 15.84 11.55 8.45
N ARG A 578 14.93 11.21 9.35
CA ARG A 578 15.13 10.28 10.47
C ARG A 578 14.06 9.19 10.43
N ALA A 579 14.47 7.94 10.60
CA ALA A 579 13.56 6.80 10.68
C ALA A 579 13.27 6.42 12.13
N LEU A 580 11.99 6.36 12.49
CA LEU A 580 11.49 5.73 13.71
C LEU A 580 10.93 4.35 13.35
N ASN A 581 11.53 3.29 13.89
CA ASN A 581 11.17 1.91 13.61
C ASN A 581 10.57 1.22 14.84
N LEU A 582 9.53 0.41 14.64
CA LEU A 582 8.92 -0.36 15.71
C LEU A 582 9.81 -1.54 16.14
N GLY A 583 10.42 -2.27 15.20
CA GLY A 583 11.15 -3.50 15.46
C GLY A 583 12.22 -3.44 16.56
N PRO A 584 13.06 -2.39 16.67
CA PRO A 584 14.00 -2.20 17.78
C PRO A 584 13.34 -2.22 19.15
N GLN A 585 12.13 -1.66 19.25
CA GLN A 585 11.36 -1.56 20.49
C GLN A 585 10.67 -2.88 20.82
N VAL A 586 10.47 -3.80 19.86
CA VAL A 586 9.91 -5.14 20.12
C VAL A 586 11.02 -6.06 20.64
N VAL A 587 11.20 -6.06 21.96
CA VAL A 587 12.22 -6.85 22.68
C VAL A 587 11.51 -7.80 23.65
N GLY A 588 11.95 -9.07 23.67
CA GLY A 588 11.51 -10.05 24.68
C GLY A 588 10.05 -10.48 24.61
N PHE A 589 9.40 -10.38 23.45
CA PHE A 589 8.00 -10.80 23.26
C PHE A 589 7.91 -12.33 23.17
N GLN A 590 7.01 -12.92 23.96
CA GLN A 590 6.85 -14.37 24.10
C GLN A 590 5.45 -14.80 23.63
N PRO A 591 5.27 -16.06 23.19
CA PRO A 591 3.94 -16.63 22.96
C PRO A 591 3.12 -16.66 24.26
N ILE A 592 1.80 -16.60 24.14
CA ILE A 592 0.89 -16.98 25.24
C ILE A 592 0.93 -18.52 25.35
N ILE A 593 1.67 -19.06 26.32
CA ILE A 593 1.93 -20.52 26.43
C ILE A 593 0.90 -21.25 27.30
N ARG A 594 0.37 -20.61 28.34
CA ARG A 594 -0.59 -21.24 29.27
C ARG A 594 -1.74 -20.31 29.60
N LEU A 595 -2.92 -20.66 29.13
CA LEU A 595 -4.17 -20.12 29.65
C LEU A 595 -4.53 -20.87 30.94
N PRO A 596 -5.12 -20.20 31.95
CA PRO A 596 -5.58 -20.86 33.17
C PRO A 596 -6.62 -21.95 32.86
N ASP A 597 -6.68 -22.97 33.71
CA ASP A 597 -7.67 -24.05 33.60
C ASP A 597 -9.11 -23.49 33.56
N GLY A 598 -9.94 -24.06 32.69
CA GLY A 598 -11.33 -23.64 32.47
C GLY A 598 -11.55 -22.54 31.43
N VAL A 599 -10.49 -22.05 30.77
CA VAL A 599 -10.60 -21.15 29.60
C VAL A 599 -10.64 -21.97 28.31
N SER A 600 -11.65 -21.74 27.48
CA SER A 600 -11.73 -22.38 26.16
C SER A 600 -10.70 -21.76 25.22
N HIS A 601 -9.92 -22.58 24.52
CA HIS A 601 -8.90 -22.14 23.57
C HIS A 601 -9.27 -22.60 22.16
N GLN A 602 -9.23 -21.68 21.20
CA GLN A 602 -9.52 -21.94 19.80
C GLN A 602 -8.44 -21.33 18.91
N SER A 603 -8.24 -21.91 17.72
CA SER A 603 -7.39 -21.33 16.68
C SER A 603 -8.25 -20.58 15.66
N TYR A 604 -7.67 -19.64 14.92
CA TYR A 604 -8.36 -18.95 13.83
C TYR A 604 -8.61 -19.84 12.59
N VAL A 605 -8.32 -21.14 12.66
CA VAL A 605 -8.51 -22.06 11.54
C VAL A 605 -10.01 -22.17 11.24
N PRO A 606 -10.43 -21.99 9.97
CA PRO A 606 -11.83 -22.11 9.61
C PRO A 606 -12.25 -23.58 9.64
N ALA A 607 -12.99 -23.98 10.66
CA ALA A 607 -14.08 -24.92 10.43
C ALA A 607 -15.18 -24.12 9.74
N ALA A 608 -15.36 -24.33 8.43
CA ALA A 608 -16.47 -23.71 7.71
C ALA A 608 -17.76 -24.40 8.17
N GLU A 609 -18.52 -23.73 9.03
CA GLU A 609 -19.91 -24.11 9.32
C GLU A 609 -20.72 -23.82 8.06
N PHE A 610 -21.39 -24.84 7.51
CA PHE A 610 -22.22 -24.71 6.32
C PHE A 610 -23.69 -24.78 6.70
N ASP A 611 -24.44 -23.70 6.44
CA ASP A 611 -25.88 -23.62 6.71
C ASP A 611 -26.69 -24.18 5.54
N LEU A 612 -27.44 -25.25 5.79
CA LEU A 612 -28.28 -25.90 4.80
C LEU A 612 -29.69 -25.29 4.69
N LYS A 613 -30.10 -24.45 5.64
CA LYS A 613 -31.46 -23.89 5.67
C LYS A 613 -31.82 -23.12 4.38
N PRO A 614 -30.97 -22.24 3.83
CA PRO A 614 -31.31 -21.52 2.59
C PRO A 614 -31.59 -22.49 1.43
N TRP A 615 -30.76 -23.52 1.28
CA TRP A 615 -30.89 -24.54 0.23
C TRP A 615 -32.17 -25.38 0.38
N LEU A 616 -32.52 -25.75 1.62
CA LEU A 616 -33.74 -26.50 1.89
C LEU A 616 -35.01 -25.66 1.72
N LEU A 617 -34.98 -24.38 2.08
CA LEU A 617 -36.09 -23.45 1.82
C LEU A 617 -36.28 -23.23 0.32
N PHE A 618 -35.18 -23.10 -0.43
CA PHE A 618 -35.25 -23.01 -1.89
C PHE A 618 -35.85 -24.28 -2.51
N ALA A 619 -35.38 -25.47 -2.14
CA ALA A 619 -35.93 -26.73 -2.62
C ALA A 619 -37.43 -26.87 -2.28
N THR A 620 -37.85 -26.42 -1.09
CA THR A 620 -39.26 -26.37 -0.67
C THR A 620 -40.09 -25.47 -1.59
N LEU A 621 -39.58 -24.27 -1.91
CA LEU A 621 -40.25 -23.31 -2.79
C LEU A 621 -40.45 -23.88 -4.19
N VAL A 622 -39.41 -24.52 -4.76
CA VAL A 622 -39.47 -25.17 -6.08
C VAL A 622 -40.54 -26.26 -6.10
N LEU A 623 -40.61 -27.11 -5.06
CA LEU A 623 -41.65 -28.14 -4.98
C LEU A 623 -43.05 -27.54 -4.91
N PHE A 624 -43.27 -26.45 -4.16
CA PHE A 624 -44.57 -25.78 -4.14
C PHE A 624 -44.95 -25.17 -5.50
N MET A 625 -43.98 -24.65 -6.26
CA MET A 625 -44.26 -24.18 -7.62
C MET A 625 -44.65 -25.33 -8.56
N ILE A 626 -43.98 -26.48 -8.46
CA ILE A 626 -44.34 -27.68 -9.22
C ILE A 626 -45.77 -28.14 -8.85
N ASP A 627 -46.12 -28.15 -7.55
CA ASP A 627 -47.48 -28.48 -7.08
C ASP A 627 -48.54 -27.53 -7.65
N ALA A 628 -48.26 -26.22 -7.67
CA ALA A 628 -49.17 -25.21 -8.19
C ALA A 628 -49.43 -25.39 -9.68
N VAL A 629 -48.37 -25.57 -10.48
CA VAL A 629 -48.48 -25.79 -11.93
C VAL A 629 -49.22 -27.10 -12.22
N ALA A 630 -48.86 -28.19 -11.56
CA ALA A 630 -49.55 -29.47 -11.70
C ALA A 630 -51.05 -29.36 -11.38
N THR A 631 -51.40 -28.66 -10.30
CA THR A 631 -52.79 -28.44 -9.89
C THR A 631 -53.57 -27.62 -10.94
N LEU A 632 -52.94 -26.62 -11.55
CA LEU A 632 -53.56 -25.81 -12.61
C LEU A 632 -53.81 -26.61 -13.90
N ILE A 633 -52.86 -27.47 -14.29
CA ILE A 633 -52.99 -28.37 -15.45
C ILE A 633 -54.16 -29.35 -15.21
N MET A 634 -54.20 -29.98 -14.04
CA MET A 634 -55.24 -30.95 -13.70
C MET A 634 -56.64 -30.34 -13.61
N ARG A 635 -56.76 -29.06 -13.22
CA ARG A 635 -58.04 -28.34 -13.17
C ARG A 635 -58.51 -27.83 -14.53
N GLY A 636 -57.74 -28.04 -15.60
CA GLY A 636 -58.07 -27.55 -16.94
C GLY A 636 -58.08 -26.01 -17.05
N LEU A 637 -57.49 -25.30 -16.08
CA LEU A 637 -57.40 -23.83 -16.04
C LEU A 637 -56.26 -23.30 -16.92
N LEU A 638 -55.42 -24.19 -17.43
CA LEU A 638 -54.42 -23.93 -18.45
C LEU A 638 -54.92 -24.55 -19.77
N PRO A 639 -54.83 -23.85 -20.92
CA PRO A 639 -55.22 -24.40 -22.21
C PRO A 639 -54.44 -25.68 -22.48
N GLN A 640 -55.09 -26.71 -23.04
CA GLN A 640 -54.44 -27.97 -23.39
C GLN A 640 -53.21 -27.68 -24.25
N LEU A 641 -52.05 -27.82 -23.63
CA LEU A 641 -50.76 -27.66 -24.26
C LEU A 641 -50.63 -28.80 -25.27
N SER A 642 -50.64 -28.46 -26.56
CA SER A 642 -50.32 -29.39 -27.65
C SER A 642 -48.95 -30.05 -27.37
N PRO A 643 -48.65 -31.23 -27.93
CA PRO A 643 -47.37 -31.92 -27.66
C PRO A 643 -46.10 -31.12 -28.03
N GLY A 644 -46.22 -29.95 -28.66
CA GLY A 644 -45.14 -28.98 -28.85
C GLY A 644 -44.91 -28.01 -27.67
N SER A 645 -45.79 -28.00 -26.67
CA SER A 645 -45.76 -27.05 -25.54
C SER A 645 -45.33 -27.64 -24.19
N THR A 646 -45.07 -28.95 -24.14
CA THR A 646 -44.25 -29.58 -23.08
C THR A 646 -42.83 -28.99 -23.06
N ILE A 647 -42.32 -28.56 -24.21
CA ILE A 647 -41.04 -27.85 -24.34
C ILE A 647 -41.13 -26.46 -23.66
N ALA A 648 -42.28 -25.78 -23.76
CA ALA A 648 -42.50 -24.46 -23.14
C ALA A 648 -42.54 -24.51 -21.61
N CYS A 649 -43.20 -25.53 -21.03
CA CYS A 649 -43.22 -25.73 -19.57
C CYS A 649 -41.88 -26.24 -19.02
N LEU A 650 -41.14 -27.06 -19.77
CA LEU A 650 -39.76 -27.43 -19.43
C LEU A 650 -38.81 -26.24 -19.53
N SER A 651 -39.01 -25.32 -20.48
CA SER A 651 -38.25 -24.07 -20.52
C SER A 651 -38.64 -23.12 -19.40
N ILE A 652 -39.90 -23.06 -18.94
CA ILE A 652 -40.29 -22.26 -17.77
C ILE A 652 -39.75 -22.89 -16.48
N ALA A 653 -39.77 -24.21 -16.35
CA ALA A 653 -39.13 -24.91 -15.23
C ALA A 653 -37.60 -24.80 -15.26
N SER A 654 -36.96 -24.78 -16.44
CA SER A 654 -35.52 -24.50 -16.55
C SER A 654 -35.20 -23.02 -16.32
N LEU A 655 -36.09 -22.08 -16.67
CA LEU A 655 -36.01 -20.67 -16.28
C LEU A 655 -36.20 -20.48 -14.76
N MET A 656 -37.02 -21.31 -14.10
CA MET A 656 -37.25 -21.27 -12.64
C MET A 656 -36.16 -21.98 -11.83
N LEU A 657 -35.51 -23.03 -12.37
CA LEU A 657 -34.27 -23.58 -11.79
C LEU A 657 -33.05 -22.69 -12.06
N SER A 658 -33.10 -21.82 -13.08
CA SER A 658 -32.11 -20.76 -13.31
C SER A 658 -32.38 -19.49 -12.49
N ALA A 659 -33.49 -19.43 -11.74
CA ALA A 659 -33.90 -18.25 -10.98
C ALA A 659 -33.33 -18.21 -9.55
N THR A 660 -32.40 -19.11 -9.19
CA THR A 660 -31.72 -19.08 -7.88
C THR A 660 -30.45 -18.27 -7.80
N ASP A 661 -29.94 -17.77 -8.92
CA ASP A 661 -28.87 -16.79 -8.86
C ASP A 661 -29.50 -15.40 -8.99
N GLY A 662 -29.70 -14.76 -7.84
CA GLY A 662 -29.76 -13.31 -7.81
C GLY A 662 -28.50 -12.75 -8.47
N ASP A 663 -28.68 -12.11 -9.61
CA ASP A 663 -27.69 -11.34 -10.36
C ASP A 663 -26.34 -12.03 -10.63
N ALA A 664 -26.35 -13.25 -11.14
CA ALA A 664 -25.23 -13.78 -11.91
C ALA A 664 -25.68 -14.04 -13.35
N GLN A 665 -25.54 -13.02 -14.20
CA GLN A 665 -25.39 -13.27 -15.63
C GLN A 665 -24.20 -14.23 -15.76
N PHE A 666 -24.45 -15.46 -16.22
CA PHE A 666 -23.41 -16.39 -16.67
C PHE A 666 -22.68 -15.72 -17.83
N PHE A 667 -21.69 -14.91 -17.49
CA PHE A 667 -20.59 -14.59 -18.38
C PHE A 667 -19.76 -15.87 -18.52
N ASP A 668 -19.00 -15.96 -19.60
CA ASP A 668 -17.92 -16.93 -19.70
C ASP A 668 -17.09 -16.83 -18.40
N GLU A 669 -17.19 -17.83 -17.51
CA GLU A 669 -16.64 -17.76 -16.14
C GLU A 669 -15.15 -17.45 -16.18
N ASP A 670 -14.46 -17.95 -17.21
CA ASP A 670 -13.07 -17.65 -17.50
C ASP A 670 -12.84 -16.18 -17.86
N PHE A 671 -13.75 -15.56 -18.62
CA PHE A 671 -13.69 -14.14 -18.96
C PHE A 671 -13.87 -13.28 -17.71
N ALA A 672 -14.91 -13.53 -16.91
CA ALA A 672 -15.23 -12.77 -15.70
C ALA A 672 -14.16 -12.96 -14.61
N LEU A 673 -13.60 -14.16 -14.48
CA LEU A 673 -12.49 -14.43 -13.56
C LEU A 673 -11.22 -13.71 -14.00
N LYS A 674 -10.85 -13.76 -15.30
CA LYS A 674 -9.66 -13.06 -15.82
C LYS A 674 -9.79 -11.54 -15.72
N ALA A 675 -11.00 -11.01 -15.91
CA ALA A 675 -11.29 -9.57 -15.83
C ALA A 675 -11.40 -9.05 -14.39
N SER A 676 -11.67 -9.91 -13.39
CA SER A 676 -11.77 -9.50 -11.97
C SER A 676 -10.46 -9.65 -11.19
N LEU A 677 -9.58 -10.57 -11.58
CA LEU A 677 -8.30 -10.81 -10.90
C LEU A 677 -7.21 -9.78 -11.25
N GLU A 678 -7.24 -9.21 -12.45
CA GLU A 678 -6.21 -8.29 -12.96
C GLU A 678 -6.87 -7.13 -13.71
N THR A 679 -6.39 -5.90 -13.50
CA THR A 679 -6.85 -4.74 -14.27
C THR A 679 -6.48 -4.92 -15.75
N ARG A 680 -7.48 -4.86 -16.65
CA ARG A 680 -7.28 -5.01 -18.10
C ARG A 680 -7.89 -3.83 -18.85
N LEU A 681 -7.24 -3.44 -19.94
CA LEU A 681 -7.86 -2.54 -20.92
C LEU A 681 -8.77 -3.36 -21.84
N ALA A 682 -9.86 -2.75 -22.28
CA ALA A 682 -10.86 -3.41 -23.09
C ALA A 682 -11.11 -2.64 -24.39
N TYR A 683 -11.33 -3.39 -25.48
CA TYR A 683 -11.83 -2.84 -26.74
C TYR A 683 -13.12 -3.54 -27.17
N VAL A 684 -14.00 -2.80 -27.84
CA VAL A 684 -15.24 -3.36 -28.40
C VAL A 684 -14.94 -4.11 -29.69
N ILE A 685 -15.39 -5.36 -29.77
CA ILE A 685 -15.28 -6.20 -30.97
C ILE A 685 -16.21 -5.62 -32.05
N THR A 686 -15.63 -5.27 -33.20
CA THR A 686 -16.35 -4.59 -34.28
C THR A 686 -16.88 -5.53 -35.36
N GLY A 687 -16.35 -6.76 -35.40
CA GLY A 687 -16.59 -7.72 -36.48
C GLY A 687 -15.69 -7.53 -37.69
N ASP A 688 -14.80 -6.52 -37.69
CA ASP A 688 -13.71 -6.39 -38.65
C ASP A 688 -12.40 -6.89 -37.99
N PRO A 689 -11.85 -8.04 -38.42
CA PRO A 689 -10.69 -8.65 -37.77
C PRO A 689 -9.44 -7.75 -37.83
N THR A 690 -9.34 -6.88 -38.84
CA THR A 690 -8.19 -5.98 -38.99
C THR A 690 -8.23 -4.86 -37.94
N VAL A 691 -9.42 -4.30 -37.71
CA VAL A 691 -9.64 -3.26 -36.71
C VAL A 691 -9.52 -3.84 -35.30
N ASP A 692 -10.05 -5.04 -35.09
CA ASP A 692 -10.02 -5.73 -33.81
C ASP A 692 -8.57 -6.12 -33.43
N ASP A 693 -7.77 -6.65 -34.37
CA ASP A 693 -6.35 -6.94 -34.13
C ASP A 693 -5.53 -5.67 -33.89
N THR A 694 -5.77 -4.61 -34.68
CA THR A 694 -5.11 -3.31 -34.46
C THR A 694 -5.43 -2.75 -33.08
N SER A 695 -6.67 -2.91 -32.61
CA SER A 695 -7.11 -2.47 -31.29
C SER A 695 -6.42 -3.26 -30.18
N LEU A 696 -6.32 -4.59 -30.34
CA LEU A 696 -5.58 -5.45 -29.42
C LEU A 696 -4.10 -5.05 -29.33
N GLN A 697 -3.39 -4.99 -30.46
CA GLN A 697 -1.97 -4.61 -30.49
C GLN A 697 -1.74 -3.20 -29.96
N GLY A 698 -2.66 -2.28 -30.27
CA GLY A 698 -2.67 -0.91 -29.76
C GLY A 698 -2.74 -0.86 -28.25
N LEU A 699 -3.73 -1.54 -27.66
CA LEU A 699 -3.88 -1.58 -26.21
C LEU A 699 -2.76 -2.38 -25.53
N VAL A 700 -2.16 -3.39 -26.17
CA VAL A 700 -0.97 -4.08 -25.65
C VAL A 700 0.21 -3.11 -25.53
N GLY A 701 0.43 -2.29 -26.56
CA GLY A 701 1.43 -1.23 -26.52
C GLY A 701 1.15 -0.21 -25.43
N LEU A 702 -0.10 0.20 -25.26
CA LEU A 702 -0.50 1.13 -24.20
C LEU A 702 -0.31 0.52 -22.80
N SER A 703 -0.71 -0.74 -22.58
CA SER A 703 -0.50 -1.48 -21.32
C SER A 703 0.97 -1.57 -20.95
N ARG A 704 1.86 -1.85 -21.91
CA ARG A 704 3.32 -1.82 -21.70
C ARG A 704 3.81 -0.45 -21.22
N ILE A 705 3.28 0.63 -21.80
CA ILE A 705 3.64 2.00 -21.40
C ILE A 705 3.07 2.36 -20.03
N LEU A 706 1.83 1.98 -19.72
CA LEU A 706 1.21 2.15 -18.40
C LEU A 706 2.06 1.48 -17.33
N ASN A 707 2.34 0.18 -17.47
CA ASN A 707 3.14 -0.59 -16.51
C ASN A 707 4.56 -0.03 -16.34
N LYS A 708 5.11 0.61 -17.38
CA LYS A 708 6.46 1.21 -17.34
C LYS A 708 6.50 2.61 -16.70
N ARG A 709 5.43 3.40 -16.86
CA ARG A 709 5.44 4.84 -16.53
C ARG A 709 4.52 5.23 -15.39
N THR A 710 3.60 4.36 -14.99
CA THR A 710 2.67 4.56 -13.89
C THR A 710 2.75 3.38 -12.90
N ALA A 711 2.07 3.50 -11.77
CA ALA A 711 1.93 2.42 -10.80
C ALA A 711 0.75 1.47 -11.10
N ILE A 712 0.09 1.63 -12.26
CA ILE A 712 -1.00 0.73 -12.66
C ILE A 712 -0.38 -0.55 -13.23
N GLU A 713 -0.78 -1.70 -12.69
CA GLU A 713 -0.45 -3.00 -13.25
C GLU A 713 -1.60 -3.46 -14.14
N THR A 714 -1.40 -3.37 -15.46
CA THR A 714 -2.34 -3.85 -16.47
C THR A 714 -1.89 -5.19 -17.05
N ALA A 715 -2.80 -6.13 -17.11
CA ALA A 715 -2.61 -7.39 -17.82
C ALA A 715 -2.97 -7.25 -19.32
N THR A 716 -2.86 -8.35 -20.08
CA THR A 716 -3.17 -8.35 -21.52
C THR A 716 -4.59 -7.83 -21.79
N PRO A 717 -4.78 -6.89 -22.72
CA PRO A 717 -6.09 -6.38 -23.08
C PRO A 717 -7.03 -7.46 -23.59
N ILE A 718 -8.33 -7.20 -23.53
CA ILE A 718 -9.36 -8.16 -23.94
C ILE A 718 -10.40 -7.50 -24.85
N GLY A 719 -10.86 -8.26 -25.85
CA GLY A 719 -11.98 -7.86 -26.71
C GLY A 719 -13.30 -8.13 -25.99
N ILE A 720 -14.26 -7.21 -26.10
CA ILE A 720 -15.56 -7.28 -25.44
C ILE A 720 -16.68 -7.24 -26.47
N ASN A 721 -17.64 -8.15 -26.31
CA ASN A 721 -18.94 -8.08 -26.95
C ASN A 721 -19.92 -7.32 -26.05
N ILE A 722 -20.32 -6.12 -26.50
CA ILE A 722 -21.22 -5.21 -25.76
C ILE A 722 -22.61 -5.79 -25.48
N ASP A 723 -23.05 -6.77 -26.27
CA ASP A 723 -24.37 -7.38 -26.15
C ASP A 723 -24.40 -8.46 -25.07
N THR A 724 -23.27 -9.11 -24.77
CA THR A 724 -23.19 -10.28 -23.88
C THR A 724 -22.32 -10.05 -22.65
N ASP A 725 -21.19 -9.34 -22.76
CA ASP A 725 -20.10 -9.38 -21.77
C ASP A 725 -20.22 -8.31 -20.66
N PRO A 726 -19.65 -8.54 -19.45
CA PRO A 726 -19.83 -7.67 -18.29
C PRO A 726 -19.03 -6.36 -18.44
N LEU A 727 -19.72 -5.28 -18.81
CA LEU A 727 -19.06 -3.98 -19.02
C LEU A 727 -18.56 -3.35 -17.70
N SER A 728 -19.20 -3.64 -16.57
CA SER A 728 -18.89 -3.03 -15.27
C SER A 728 -17.52 -3.42 -14.70
N LEU A 729 -16.85 -4.42 -15.28
CA LEU A 729 -15.50 -4.83 -14.86
C LEU A 729 -14.40 -3.92 -15.44
N PHE A 730 -14.75 -3.02 -16.36
CA PHE A 730 -13.77 -2.22 -17.10
C PHE A 730 -14.00 -0.73 -16.87
N PRO A 731 -13.02 0.04 -16.38
CA PRO A 731 -13.19 1.49 -16.16
C PRO A 731 -13.25 2.27 -17.49
N LEU A 732 -12.66 1.73 -18.56
CA LEU A 732 -12.54 2.36 -19.87
C LEU A 732 -12.78 1.33 -20.98
N LEU A 733 -13.67 1.65 -21.92
CA LEU A 733 -13.89 0.91 -23.15
C LEU A 733 -13.35 1.70 -24.35
N TYR A 734 -12.40 1.11 -25.09
CA TYR A 734 -11.99 1.62 -26.39
C TYR A 734 -12.94 1.12 -27.48
N TRP A 735 -13.66 2.03 -28.13
CA TRP A 735 -14.64 1.68 -29.16
C TRP A 735 -14.23 2.25 -30.52
N PRO A 736 -13.57 1.45 -31.37
CA PRO A 736 -13.31 1.84 -32.74
C PRO A 736 -14.61 1.80 -33.56
N VAL A 737 -14.92 2.90 -34.24
CA VAL A 737 -16.16 3.08 -35.00
C VAL A 737 -15.93 2.74 -36.46
N THR A 738 -16.60 1.70 -36.93
CA THR A 738 -16.51 1.22 -38.32
C THR A 738 -17.84 1.41 -39.05
N LYS A 739 -17.82 1.35 -40.39
CA LYS A 739 -19.02 1.53 -41.23
C LYS A 739 -20.00 0.36 -41.13
N THR A 740 -19.48 -0.83 -40.82
CA THR A 740 -20.19 -2.12 -40.81
C THR A 740 -20.92 -2.41 -39.51
N GLN A 741 -20.59 -1.71 -38.43
CA GLN A 741 -21.27 -1.86 -37.14
C GLN A 741 -22.76 -1.49 -37.22
N GLN A 742 -23.59 -2.42 -36.73
CA GLN A 742 -25.03 -2.25 -36.62
C GLN A 742 -25.41 -1.44 -35.38
N ARG A 743 -26.65 -0.94 -35.35
CA ARG A 743 -27.18 -0.22 -34.20
C ARG A 743 -27.38 -1.17 -33.02
N ALA A 744 -26.96 -0.74 -31.83
CA ALA A 744 -27.18 -1.48 -30.58
C ALA A 744 -28.68 -1.66 -30.27
N SER A 745 -29.05 -2.82 -29.73
CA SER A 745 -30.42 -3.11 -29.30
C SER A 745 -30.85 -2.20 -28.13
N SER A 746 -32.14 -2.13 -27.82
CA SER A 746 -32.61 -1.37 -26.65
C SER A 746 -32.04 -1.91 -25.33
N GLU A 747 -31.82 -3.21 -25.25
CA GLU A 747 -31.22 -3.87 -24.09
C GLU A 747 -29.73 -3.50 -23.95
N THR A 748 -28.98 -3.56 -25.06
CA THR A 748 -27.57 -3.15 -25.14
C THR A 748 -27.40 -1.67 -24.76
N ASN A 749 -28.29 -0.80 -25.26
CA ASN A 749 -28.31 0.61 -24.87
C ASN A 749 -28.55 0.78 -23.36
N GLY A 750 -29.45 -0.01 -22.76
CA GLY A 750 -29.66 -0.03 -21.32
C GLY A 750 -28.40 -0.43 -20.53
N ARG A 751 -27.65 -1.43 -21.01
CA ARG A 751 -26.38 -1.86 -20.41
C ARG A 751 -25.31 -0.77 -20.51
N LEU A 752 -25.15 -0.15 -21.67
CA LEU A 752 -24.20 0.95 -21.89
C LEU A 752 -24.57 2.19 -21.07
N ASN A 753 -25.85 2.52 -20.96
CA ASN A 753 -26.31 3.62 -20.10
C ASN A 753 -26.03 3.34 -18.62
N ARG A 754 -26.21 2.09 -18.16
CA ARG A 754 -25.85 1.70 -16.78
C ARG A 754 -24.35 1.79 -16.55
N PHE A 755 -23.54 1.32 -17.51
CA PHE A 755 -22.09 1.41 -17.49
C PHE A 755 -21.60 2.86 -17.32
N MET A 756 -22.11 3.78 -18.15
CA MET A 756 -21.81 5.21 -18.06
C MET A 756 -22.34 5.82 -16.75
N GLY A 757 -23.55 5.40 -16.33
CA GLY A 757 -24.16 5.83 -15.07
C GLY A 757 -23.37 5.44 -13.82
N SER A 758 -22.69 4.29 -13.85
CA SER A 758 -21.80 3.82 -12.78
C SER A 758 -20.37 4.37 -12.84
N GLY A 759 -20.09 5.33 -13.72
CA GLY A 759 -18.77 5.97 -13.84
C GLY A 759 -17.84 5.39 -14.90
N GLY A 760 -18.32 4.46 -15.73
CA GLY A 760 -17.56 3.92 -16.86
C GLY A 760 -17.35 4.94 -17.97
N THR A 761 -16.16 4.95 -18.57
CA THR A 761 -15.82 5.83 -19.70
C THR A 761 -15.76 5.07 -21.02
N ILE A 762 -16.31 5.63 -22.09
CA ILE A 762 -16.21 5.10 -23.45
C ILE A 762 -15.42 6.09 -24.32
N LEU A 763 -14.35 5.60 -24.97
CA LEU A 763 -13.63 6.33 -26.01
C LEU A 763 -14.12 5.86 -27.39
N PHE A 764 -14.92 6.68 -28.06
CA PHE A 764 -15.27 6.45 -29.47
C PHE A 764 -14.17 7.00 -30.39
N ASP A 765 -13.50 6.12 -31.12
CA ASP A 765 -12.46 6.47 -32.09
C ASP A 765 -12.96 6.25 -33.52
N LEU A 766 -13.12 7.33 -34.27
CA LEU A 766 -13.66 7.32 -35.63
C LEU A 766 -12.63 6.84 -36.68
N LEU A 767 -11.39 6.51 -36.28
CA LEU A 767 -10.27 5.97 -37.07
C LEU A 767 -9.74 6.86 -38.21
N ASP A 768 -10.60 7.65 -38.86
CA ASP A 768 -10.23 8.59 -39.90
C ASP A 768 -11.27 9.74 -39.97
N GLY A 769 -10.88 10.90 -39.44
CA GLY A 769 -11.72 12.09 -39.40
C GLY A 769 -11.83 12.86 -40.72
N SER A 770 -11.07 12.48 -41.76
CA SER A 770 -11.01 13.23 -43.02
C SER A 770 -12.22 13.00 -43.94
N ASN A 771 -12.99 11.91 -43.73
CA ASN A 771 -14.01 11.43 -44.66
C ASN A 771 -15.47 11.76 -44.29
N GLY A 772 -15.72 12.78 -43.46
CA GLY A 772 -17.03 13.47 -43.25
C GLY A 772 -18.20 12.65 -42.66
N ASN A 773 -18.17 11.32 -42.75
CA ASN A 773 -19.28 10.43 -42.41
C ASN A 773 -19.19 9.85 -40.98
N GLY A 774 -18.05 9.98 -40.29
CA GLY A 774 -17.85 9.41 -38.95
C GLY A 774 -18.85 9.94 -37.91
N ALA A 775 -19.22 11.22 -38.00
CA ALA A 775 -20.22 11.81 -37.11
C ALA A 775 -21.65 11.27 -37.35
N ALA A 776 -21.99 10.92 -38.59
CA ALA A 776 -23.28 10.31 -38.92
C ALA A 776 -23.36 8.86 -38.43
N ILE A 777 -22.26 8.11 -38.55
CA ILE A 777 -22.15 6.74 -38.05
C ILE A 777 -22.21 6.73 -36.53
N LEU A 778 -21.47 7.61 -35.86
CA LEU A 778 -21.53 7.74 -34.40
C LEU A 778 -22.96 8.04 -33.93
N ARG A 779 -23.65 9.01 -34.54
CA ARG A 779 -25.05 9.32 -34.20
C ARG A 779 -25.98 8.12 -34.37
N ARG A 780 -25.75 7.29 -35.40
CA ARG A 780 -26.51 6.05 -35.62
C ARG A 780 -26.22 5.01 -34.53
N LEU A 781 -24.95 4.82 -34.18
CA LEU A 781 -24.52 3.85 -33.15
C LEU A 781 -24.97 4.26 -31.75
N THR A 782 -24.94 5.56 -31.45
CA THR A 782 -25.32 6.09 -30.15
C THR A 782 -26.81 6.40 -30.01
N GLN A 783 -27.63 6.03 -30.99
CA GLN A 783 -29.06 6.31 -30.99
C GLN A 783 -29.78 5.45 -29.95
N GLY A 784 -30.15 6.06 -28.82
CA GLY A 784 -30.73 5.39 -27.64
C GLY A 784 -29.81 5.38 -26.43
N LEU A 785 -28.57 5.85 -26.58
CA LEU A 785 -27.69 6.15 -25.45
C LEU A 785 -28.06 7.51 -24.86
N ASP A 786 -28.05 7.58 -23.54
CA ASP A 786 -28.25 8.82 -22.80
C ASP A 786 -26.91 9.59 -22.80
N ILE A 787 -26.66 10.34 -23.87
CA ILE A 787 -25.42 11.10 -24.09
C ILE A 787 -25.71 12.59 -23.90
N PRO A 788 -25.06 13.26 -22.93
CA PRO A 788 -25.21 14.70 -22.77
C PRO A 788 -24.54 15.46 -23.93
N PRO A 789 -24.87 16.75 -24.13
CA PRO A 789 -24.29 17.55 -25.21
C PRO A 789 -22.75 17.54 -25.16
N LEU A 790 -22.11 17.22 -26.28
CA LEU A 790 -20.65 17.21 -26.40
C LEU A 790 -20.09 18.60 -26.72
N THR A 791 -18.90 18.89 -26.23
CA THR A 791 -18.12 20.10 -26.51
C THR A 791 -16.67 19.72 -26.83
N PRO A 792 -15.90 20.49 -27.61
CA PRO A 792 -14.47 20.25 -27.76
C PRO A 792 -13.80 20.31 -26.38
N VAL A 793 -12.78 19.47 -26.14
CA VAL A 793 -12.07 19.44 -24.85
C VAL A 793 -11.54 20.83 -24.53
N PRO A 794 -12.04 21.50 -23.46
CA PRO A 794 -11.55 22.82 -23.10
C PRO A 794 -10.11 22.71 -22.55
N PRO A 795 -9.28 23.77 -22.67
CA PRO A 795 -7.90 23.75 -22.15
C PRO A 795 -7.81 23.42 -20.65
N THR A 796 -8.85 23.76 -19.90
CA THR A 796 -8.96 23.55 -18.45
C THR A 796 -9.43 22.14 -18.06
N HIS A 797 -9.83 21.31 -19.03
CA HIS A 797 -10.39 19.98 -18.79
C HIS A 797 -9.40 19.07 -18.06
N VAL A 798 -9.88 18.19 -17.16
CA VAL A 798 -8.99 17.31 -16.39
C VAL A 798 -8.15 16.39 -17.30
N LEU A 799 -8.68 15.95 -18.43
CA LEU A 799 -7.98 15.13 -19.43
C LEU A 799 -6.67 15.76 -19.95
N THR A 800 -6.53 17.09 -19.94
CA THR A 800 -5.30 17.79 -20.34
C THR A 800 -4.18 17.69 -19.29
N LYS A 801 -4.51 17.27 -18.07
CA LYS A 801 -3.63 17.26 -16.89
C LYS A 801 -3.83 16.04 -15.99
N ALA A 802 -4.42 14.96 -16.52
CA ALA A 802 -4.71 13.76 -15.76
C ALA A 802 -3.46 12.98 -15.37
N PHE A 803 -2.33 13.12 -16.08
CA PHE A 803 -1.03 12.61 -15.66
C PHE A 803 0.10 13.45 -16.26
N TYR A 804 0.10 13.56 -17.58
CA TYR A 804 0.90 14.50 -18.37
C TYR A 804 0.13 15.79 -18.60
N LEU A 805 0.86 16.90 -18.73
CA LEU A 805 0.32 18.17 -19.24
C LEU A 805 0.29 18.13 -20.77
N MET A 806 -0.89 18.32 -21.34
CA MET A 806 -1.15 18.18 -22.78
C MET A 806 -2.02 19.32 -23.29
N GLN A 807 -1.71 19.81 -24.48
CA GLN A 807 -2.51 20.84 -25.17
C GLN A 807 -3.27 20.27 -26.37
N SER A 808 -2.82 19.13 -26.89
CA SER A 808 -3.42 18.40 -28.01
C SER A 808 -3.36 16.89 -27.73
N PHE A 809 -4.19 16.13 -28.44
CA PHE A 809 -4.37 14.70 -28.23
C PHE A 809 -4.12 13.89 -29.52
N PRO A 810 -2.92 14.00 -30.11
CA PRO A 810 -2.64 13.35 -31.38
C PRO A 810 -2.67 11.82 -31.23
N GLY A 811 -3.05 11.14 -32.30
CA GLY A 811 -2.94 9.69 -32.45
C GLY A 811 -2.06 9.40 -33.66
N ARG A 812 -2.50 8.44 -34.50
CA ARG A 812 -1.90 8.27 -35.83
C ARG A 812 -2.06 9.53 -36.65
N TRP A 813 -3.19 10.23 -36.50
CA TRP A 813 -3.46 11.54 -37.08
C TRP A 813 -3.30 12.64 -36.03
N ALA A 814 -2.73 13.79 -36.42
CA ALA A 814 -2.46 14.90 -35.50
C ALA A 814 -3.60 15.93 -35.40
N ASP A 815 -4.44 16.06 -36.44
CA ASP A 815 -5.32 17.22 -36.62
C ASP A 815 -6.77 17.02 -36.14
N GLY A 816 -7.11 15.84 -35.60
CA GLY A 816 -8.48 15.57 -35.15
C GLY A 816 -8.80 16.23 -33.80
N ARG A 817 -9.92 16.96 -33.78
CA ARG A 817 -10.49 17.52 -32.55
C ARG A 817 -11.09 16.41 -31.68
N VAL A 818 -10.81 16.47 -30.38
CA VAL A 818 -11.40 15.58 -29.36
C VAL A 818 -12.55 16.29 -28.67
N TRP A 819 -13.64 15.56 -28.45
CA TRP A 819 -14.87 16.02 -27.83
C TRP A 819 -15.13 15.24 -26.55
N VAL A 820 -15.68 15.92 -25.56
CA VAL A 820 -16.07 15.40 -24.25
C VAL A 820 -17.44 15.95 -23.87
N GLU A 821 -18.03 15.41 -22.83
CA GLU A 821 -19.30 15.89 -22.30
C GLU A 821 -19.19 17.33 -21.82
N ARG A 822 -20.25 18.13 -22.00
CA ARG A 822 -20.29 19.50 -21.51
C ARG A 822 -20.26 19.50 -19.97
N PRO A 823 -19.30 20.20 -19.34
CA PRO A 823 -19.23 20.30 -17.88
C PRO A 823 -20.53 20.85 -17.27
N GLY A 824 -21.00 20.25 -16.17
CA GLY A 824 -22.13 20.74 -15.37
C GLY A 824 -23.51 20.19 -15.72
N VAL A 825 -23.63 19.25 -16.67
CA VAL A 825 -24.93 18.66 -17.09
C VAL A 825 -25.30 17.39 -16.31
N ARG A 826 -24.35 16.71 -15.64
CA ARG A 826 -24.59 15.54 -14.78
C ARG A 826 -23.84 15.63 -13.45
N ALA A 827 -24.43 15.05 -12.40
CA ALA A 827 -23.89 14.94 -11.04
C ALA A 827 -22.96 13.72 -10.84
N ASN A 828 -22.38 13.17 -11.91
CA ASN A 828 -21.37 12.11 -11.82
C ASN A 828 -19.98 12.76 -11.76
N ASP A 829 -19.57 13.22 -10.58
CA ASP A 829 -18.17 13.37 -10.15
C ASP A 829 -17.14 13.94 -11.16
N GLY A 830 -17.53 14.84 -12.07
CA GLY A 830 -16.61 15.57 -12.96
C GLY A 830 -15.87 14.74 -14.02
N VAL A 831 -16.18 13.45 -14.19
CA VAL A 831 -15.63 12.59 -15.25
C VAL A 831 -16.63 12.46 -16.39
N SER A 832 -16.19 12.75 -17.60
CA SER A 832 -16.95 12.59 -18.84
C SER A 832 -17.05 11.11 -19.13
N SER A 833 -18.27 10.55 -19.10
CA SER A 833 -18.49 9.16 -19.48
C SER A 833 -18.19 8.89 -20.96
N ILE A 834 -18.10 9.94 -21.79
CA ILE A 834 -17.83 9.85 -23.22
C ILE A 834 -16.68 10.76 -23.64
N VAL A 835 -15.75 10.17 -24.40
CA VAL A 835 -14.71 10.87 -25.16
C VAL A 835 -14.83 10.45 -26.62
N VAL A 836 -14.79 11.41 -27.55
CA VAL A 836 -14.90 11.14 -28.98
C VAL A 836 -13.74 11.80 -29.73
N GLY A 837 -13.07 11.09 -30.62
CA GLY A 837 -12.18 11.69 -31.59
C GLY A 837 -11.93 10.82 -32.80
N ALA A 838 -11.05 11.27 -33.68
CA ALA A 838 -10.83 10.65 -34.99
C ALA A 838 -9.34 10.48 -35.31
N ASN A 839 -8.55 10.26 -34.27
CA ASN A 839 -7.09 10.28 -34.34
C ASN A 839 -6.47 8.89 -34.50
N ASN A 840 -7.26 7.81 -34.45
CA ASN A 840 -6.79 6.43 -34.58
C ASN A 840 -5.65 6.12 -33.62
N TRP A 841 -5.99 6.13 -32.33
CA TRP A 841 -4.99 5.99 -31.27
C TRP A 841 -4.46 4.56 -31.18
N ALA A 842 -5.30 3.54 -31.40
CA ALA A 842 -4.86 2.16 -31.40
C ALA A 842 -3.71 1.92 -32.39
N ALA A 843 -3.81 2.42 -33.62
CA ALA A 843 -2.72 2.29 -34.59
C ALA A 843 -1.43 3.01 -34.17
N ALA A 844 -1.52 4.15 -33.48
CA ALA A 844 -0.32 4.84 -32.97
C ALA A 844 0.36 4.07 -31.83
N TRP A 845 -0.43 3.38 -31.00
CA TRP A 845 0.06 2.58 -29.88
C TRP A 845 0.52 1.19 -30.27
N ALA A 846 0.06 0.68 -31.42
CA ALA A 846 0.24 -0.71 -31.83
C ALA A 846 1.71 -1.08 -32.03
N VAL A 847 2.08 -2.20 -31.42
CA VAL A 847 3.43 -2.76 -31.43
C VAL A 847 3.39 -4.26 -31.68
N ASP A 848 4.45 -4.81 -32.25
CA ASP A 848 4.63 -6.26 -32.36
C ASP A 848 5.20 -6.89 -31.07
N ASP A 849 5.43 -8.20 -31.11
CA ASP A 849 6.01 -8.97 -30.00
C ASP A 849 7.42 -8.51 -29.62
N GLN A 850 8.18 -7.95 -30.58
CA GLN A 850 9.50 -7.36 -30.34
C GLN A 850 9.44 -5.89 -29.88
N GLY A 851 8.24 -5.31 -29.75
CA GLY A 851 8.03 -3.93 -29.32
C GLY A 851 8.22 -2.88 -30.42
N ARG A 852 8.30 -3.28 -31.69
CA ARG A 852 8.41 -2.37 -32.84
C ARG A 852 7.03 -1.86 -33.24
N HIS A 853 6.94 -0.61 -33.65
CA HIS A 853 5.67 0.02 -34.03
C HIS A 853 5.14 -0.51 -35.36
N LEU A 854 3.84 -0.86 -35.38
CA LEU A 854 3.19 -1.45 -36.56
C LEU A 854 2.75 -0.42 -37.60
N PHE A 855 2.41 0.81 -37.18
CA PHE A 855 1.93 1.86 -38.08
C PHE A 855 2.71 3.16 -37.90
N ALA A 856 2.93 3.87 -39.00
CA ALA A 856 3.50 5.23 -38.98
C ALA A 856 2.45 6.26 -38.52
N THR A 857 2.88 7.23 -37.72
CA THR A 857 2.12 8.45 -37.43
C THR A 857 2.22 9.44 -38.60
N VAL A 858 1.23 10.30 -38.76
CA VAL A 858 1.14 11.31 -39.84
C VAL A 858 0.72 12.66 -39.23
N PRO A 859 1.45 13.77 -39.50
CA PRO A 859 2.56 13.92 -40.45
C PRO A 859 3.86 13.21 -40.05
N GLY A 860 3.96 12.69 -38.81
CA GLY A 860 5.02 11.79 -38.39
C GLY A 860 5.84 12.27 -37.19
N GLY A 861 6.91 11.54 -36.92
CA GLY A 861 7.88 11.82 -35.86
C GLY A 861 7.58 11.13 -34.53
N GLU A 862 8.65 10.73 -33.84
CA GLU A 862 8.60 10.08 -32.53
C GLU A 862 7.89 10.93 -31.48
N ARG A 863 7.95 12.25 -31.62
CA ARG A 863 7.23 13.19 -30.74
C ARG A 863 5.72 13.02 -30.83
N GLN A 864 5.16 12.82 -32.03
CA GLN A 864 3.73 12.62 -32.20
C GLN A 864 3.29 11.31 -31.54
N ARG A 865 4.07 10.23 -31.74
CA ARG A 865 3.80 8.92 -31.14
C ARG A 865 3.90 8.96 -29.62
N GLU A 866 4.93 9.62 -29.09
CA GLU A 866 5.09 9.86 -27.66
C GLU A 866 3.90 10.63 -27.10
N MET A 867 3.42 11.67 -27.79
CA MET A 867 2.21 12.39 -27.38
C MET A 867 0.95 11.52 -27.44
N ALA A 868 0.84 10.61 -28.41
CA ALA A 868 -0.25 9.63 -28.44
C ALA A 868 -0.20 8.71 -27.23
N TYR A 869 0.97 8.19 -26.83
CA TYR A 869 1.11 7.39 -25.61
C TYR A 869 0.75 8.19 -24.36
N ARG A 870 1.17 9.46 -24.27
CA ARG A 870 0.80 10.35 -23.15
C ARG A 870 -0.70 10.57 -23.07
N PHE A 871 -1.39 10.68 -24.21
CA PHE A 871 -2.84 10.76 -24.24
C PHE A 871 -3.47 9.48 -23.70
N GLY A 872 -3.01 8.30 -24.14
CA GLY A 872 -3.52 7.02 -23.63
C GLY A 872 -3.33 6.88 -22.11
N VAL A 873 -2.19 7.32 -21.59
CA VAL A 873 -1.93 7.36 -20.14
C VAL A 873 -2.88 8.34 -19.44
N ASN A 874 -3.04 9.57 -19.95
CA ASN A 874 -3.97 10.54 -19.39
C ASN A 874 -5.40 10.02 -19.38
N LEU A 875 -5.87 9.41 -20.47
CA LEU A 875 -7.20 8.85 -20.60
C LEU A 875 -7.44 7.71 -19.61
N THR A 876 -6.47 6.80 -19.47
CA THR A 876 -6.57 5.68 -18.53
C THR A 876 -6.57 6.17 -17.08
N MET A 877 -5.67 7.10 -16.74
CA MET A 877 -5.64 7.73 -15.42
C MET A 877 -6.92 8.51 -15.13
N TYR A 878 -7.45 9.20 -16.14
CA TYR A 878 -8.72 9.92 -16.04
C TYR A 878 -9.89 8.98 -15.71
N ALA A 879 -10.00 7.86 -16.43
CA ALA A 879 -11.03 6.86 -16.17
C ALA A 879 -10.89 6.17 -14.81
N LEU A 880 -9.65 5.90 -14.35
CA LEU A 880 -9.39 5.19 -13.10
C LEU A 880 -9.46 6.06 -11.84
N THR A 881 -9.18 7.36 -11.94
CA THR A 881 -9.02 8.22 -10.75
C THR A 881 -10.21 9.12 -10.42
N GLY A 882 -11.27 9.11 -11.24
CA GLY A 882 -12.51 9.80 -10.88
C GLY A 882 -12.36 11.32 -10.70
N ASN A 883 -13.11 11.89 -9.75
CA ASN A 883 -13.10 13.30 -9.35
C ASN A 883 -11.81 13.77 -8.64
N TYR A 884 -10.90 12.88 -8.26
CA TYR A 884 -9.71 13.25 -7.46
C TYR A 884 -8.83 14.32 -8.14
N LYS A 885 -8.88 14.44 -9.48
CA LYS A 885 -8.13 15.45 -10.25
C LYS A 885 -8.93 16.69 -10.66
N SER A 886 -10.23 16.71 -10.42
CA SER A 886 -11.04 17.93 -10.54
C SER A 886 -10.99 18.80 -9.28
N ASP A 887 -10.53 18.27 -8.15
CA ASP A 887 -10.35 19.02 -6.91
C ASP A 887 -9.36 20.18 -7.11
N GLN A 888 -9.86 21.40 -6.88
CA GLN A 888 -9.20 22.67 -7.20
C GLN A 888 -7.89 22.92 -6.45
N VAL A 889 -7.48 22.03 -5.54
CA VAL A 889 -6.31 22.17 -4.66
C VAL A 889 -5.00 22.23 -5.46
N HIS A 890 -4.93 21.62 -6.65
CA HIS A 890 -3.70 21.60 -7.46
C HIS A 890 -3.66 22.66 -8.58
N VAL A 891 -4.76 23.36 -8.87
CA VAL A 891 -4.86 24.32 -9.98
C VAL A 891 -3.86 25.48 -9.86
N PRO A 892 -3.63 26.10 -8.68
CA PRO A 892 -2.65 27.19 -8.54
C PRO A 892 -1.22 26.76 -8.91
N SER A 893 -0.80 25.59 -8.43
CA SER A 893 0.56 25.04 -8.68
C SER A 893 0.80 24.63 -10.15
N ILE A 894 -0.27 24.33 -10.89
CA ILE A 894 -0.21 23.97 -12.32
C ILE A 894 -0.17 25.24 -13.19
N LEU A 895 -0.90 26.30 -12.81
CA LEU A 895 -0.86 27.59 -13.49
C LEU A 895 0.51 28.28 -13.32
N GLU A 896 1.14 28.16 -12.15
CA GLU A 896 2.50 28.66 -11.88
C GLU A 896 3.56 28.03 -12.80
N ARG A 897 3.34 26.79 -13.25
CA ARG A 897 4.22 26.06 -14.18
C ARG A 897 3.95 26.35 -15.65
N LEU A 898 2.78 26.91 -15.98
CA LEU A 898 2.40 27.28 -17.36
C LEU A 898 2.65 28.75 -17.67
N GLY A 899 2.90 29.59 -16.64
CA GLY A 899 3.20 31.01 -16.76
C GLY A 899 4.69 31.36 -16.94
N ASN A 900 5.58 30.36 -17.07
CA ASN A 900 7.02 30.55 -17.32
C ASN A 900 7.44 29.91 -18.64
#